data_AF-A0A3G1KU57-F1
#
_entry.id   AF-A0A3G1KU57-F1
#
_cell.length_a   1.000
_cell.length_b   1.000
_cell.length_c   1.000
_cell.angle_alpha   90.00
_cell.angle_beta   90.00
_cell.angle_gamma   90.00
#
_symmetry.space_group_name_H-M   'P 1'
#
loop_
_entity.id
_entity.type
_entity.pdbx_description
1 polymer ?
#
loop_
_entity_poly.entity_id
_entity_poly.type
_entity_poly.pdbx_seq_one_letter_code
_entity_poly.pdbx_strand_id
1 'polypeptide(L)'
;MLNKWMKYLLLGMIGVGILMAFFIGWERHQVEQANKKLEVTVDWSQVKDLAGRENISEEAVLAGLKENITGVLIKEPTLNDLKNAGQVLVKTGTEMLWELKLGTGTGRLPVQNEAAAEIHEDWNYLIFSDSQVMNRVSRNLELKTGSKAKSMVHYYLQADQGVIPVLGTSLTSKDLSNMGLGFDEKELKLISSLDLDIIPQIRSWRTVNENGLDFVFGQFKDLPVSAVFFNDSDLPGVGLPAPKQNDAFESLAKHIEGLGVPVGMVEFFPQKGLATVAKYLDKNVVRLHSIPEDEMSAMTQTKAVDRFTLAASERDIRVLFVRFFPDMGLHETKLYLEELQSSLQGKGFIFGKPESFGSLPFSRIYLLVITLAVAGGGMLLFRIVGLEKWGLVLGVLGFLGTAGLLFIGQVGLARKGLALLAVIIFPTLSVTWYLREKPSGVIKSIWLFIKATLVSLIGAVLTVGLLGDKAFMYTLDQFMGVKIAHLVPVMLIIFIFWFLKDRGGKPWKKLLKLLDYPVTVKYVVLLGVLAVVLLVYIMRTGNENAAVSAWELALRARLTDLLAVRPRTKEFLIGHPLMLLMFYLGYRDKYLPVLLVAVIGQVSIVNTFAHIHTPLLISLMRAFNGLWLGIILGLVLIGVYKVGKIIMEKWQLTMNK
;
A
#
# COMPACT_ATOMS: atom_id res chain seq x y z
N MET A 1 36.74 36.13 1.05
CA MET A 1 36.98 34.88 0.26
C MET A 1 36.38 33.62 0.90
N LEU A 2 36.32 33.49 2.24
CA LEU A 2 35.66 32.35 2.95
C LEU A 2 34.23 32.01 2.46
N ASN A 3 33.45 33.03 2.05
CA ASN A 3 32.05 32.86 1.63
C ASN A 3 31.82 32.11 0.31
N LYS A 4 32.83 32.04 -0.58
CA LYS A 4 32.70 31.29 -1.85
C LYS A 4 33.06 29.82 -1.65
N TRP A 5 34.16 29.54 -0.94
CA TRP A 5 34.60 28.17 -0.62
C TRP A 5 33.54 27.37 0.13
N MET A 6 32.93 27.96 1.16
CA MET A 6 31.86 27.29 1.90
C MET A 6 30.64 26.97 1.01
N LYS A 7 30.28 27.85 0.08
CA LYS A 7 29.21 27.57 -0.88
C LYS A 7 29.56 26.39 -1.79
N TYR A 8 30.77 26.34 -2.32
CA TYR A 8 31.22 25.22 -3.17
C TYR A 8 31.31 23.91 -2.39
N LEU A 9 31.74 23.95 -1.12
CA LEU A 9 31.73 22.80 -0.23
C LEU A 9 30.31 22.24 -0.04
N LEU A 10 29.34 23.10 0.29
CA LEU A 10 27.94 22.69 0.47
C LEU A 10 27.34 22.11 -0.82
N LEU A 11 27.66 22.73 -1.97
CA LEU A 11 27.24 22.20 -3.28
C LEU A 11 27.92 20.85 -3.58
N GLY A 12 29.18 20.67 -3.19
CA GLY A 12 29.89 19.39 -3.28
C GLY A 12 29.24 18.30 -2.42
N MET A 13 28.90 18.61 -1.17
CA MET A 13 28.16 17.69 -0.27
C MET A 13 26.83 17.26 -0.89
N ILE A 14 26.08 18.22 -1.45
CA ILE A 14 24.84 17.94 -2.18
C ILE A 14 25.10 17.05 -3.41
N GLY A 15 26.12 17.39 -4.21
CA GLY A 15 26.48 16.66 -5.42
C GLY A 15 26.83 15.19 -5.17
N VAL A 16 27.67 14.90 -4.18
CA VAL A 16 28.06 13.52 -3.85
C VAL A 16 26.85 12.70 -3.37
N GLY A 17 25.99 13.28 -2.51
CA GLY A 17 24.79 12.58 -2.07
C GLY A 17 23.76 12.36 -3.19
N ILE A 18 23.66 13.27 -4.17
CA ILE A 18 22.84 13.07 -5.37
C ILE A 18 23.35 11.87 -6.17
N LEU A 19 24.66 11.78 -6.42
CA LEU A 19 25.23 10.65 -7.17
C LEU A 19 24.95 9.32 -6.48
N MET A 20 25.11 9.27 -5.16
CA MET A 20 24.80 8.08 -4.36
C MET A 20 23.31 7.72 -4.43
N ALA A 21 22.42 8.70 -4.28
CA ALA A 21 20.99 8.47 -4.35
C ALA A 21 20.53 8.07 -5.76
N PHE A 22 21.16 8.61 -6.81
CA PHE A 22 20.92 8.23 -8.19
C PHE A 22 21.35 6.79 -8.46
N PHE A 23 22.53 6.37 -7.98
CA PHE A 23 22.97 4.98 -8.07
C PHE A 23 21.96 4.02 -7.43
N ILE A 24 21.48 4.30 -6.20
CA ILE A 24 20.44 3.48 -5.55
C ILE A 24 19.13 3.49 -6.35
N GLY A 25 18.73 4.66 -6.87
CA GLY A 25 17.55 4.79 -7.73
C GLY A 25 17.67 3.99 -9.03
N TRP A 26 18.87 3.91 -9.61
CA TRP A 26 19.16 3.12 -10.80
C TRP A 26 19.07 1.62 -10.50
N GLU A 27 19.73 1.14 -9.44
CA GLU A 27 19.63 -0.27 -9.02
C GLU A 27 18.18 -0.67 -8.72
N ARG A 28 17.43 0.21 -8.05
CA ARG A 28 15.99 0.03 -7.87
C ARG A 28 15.26 -0.09 -9.20
N HIS A 29 15.53 0.79 -10.15
CA HIS A 29 14.89 0.75 -11.46
C HIS A 29 15.13 -0.58 -12.18
N GLN A 30 16.36 -1.11 -12.12
CA GLN A 30 16.71 -2.40 -12.71
C GLN A 30 15.92 -3.55 -12.09
N VAL A 31 15.81 -3.56 -10.76
CA VAL A 31 15.02 -4.58 -10.03
C VAL A 31 13.52 -4.47 -10.35
N GLU A 32 12.98 -3.26 -10.47
CA GLU A 32 11.58 -3.03 -10.87
C GLU A 32 11.31 -3.48 -12.31
N GLN A 33 12.23 -3.23 -13.23
CA GLN A 33 12.09 -3.63 -14.64
C GLN A 33 12.27 -5.12 -14.86
N ALA A 34 13.08 -5.80 -14.05
CA ALA A 34 13.24 -7.24 -14.08
C ALA A 34 11.99 -7.96 -13.53
N ASN A 35 11.31 -7.35 -12.56
CA ASN A 35 10.13 -7.93 -11.92
C ASN A 35 8.87 -7.80 -12.80
N LYS A 36 8.73 -8.68 -13.82
CA LYS A 36 7.60 -8.67 -14.78
C LYS A 36 6.72 -9.93 -14.74
N LYS A 37 7.09 -10.93 -13.94
CA LYS A 37 6.30 -12.16 -13.80
C LYS A 37 5.05 -11.87 -12.98
N LEU A 38 3.90 -12.26 -13.50
CA LEU A 38 2.61 -12.01 -12.87
C LEU A 38 1.78 -13.28 -12.86
N GLU A 39 1.13 -13.52 -11.74
CA GLU A 39 0.22 -14.63 -11.56
C GLU A 39 -1.23 -14.13 -11.64
N VAL A 40 -2.02 -14.74 -12.52
CA VAL A 40 -3.48 -14.52 -12.59
C VAL A 40 -4.15 -15.69 -11.90
N THR A 41 -4.82 -15.39 -10.79
CA THR A 41 -5.42 -16.40 -9.92
C THR A 41 -6.89 -16.19 -9.74
N VAL A 42 -7.64 -17.28 -9.65
CA VAL A 42 -9.10 -17.29 -9.44
C VAL A 42 -9.44 -17.91 -8.09
N ASP A 43 -10.63 -17.61 -7.58
CA ASP A 43 -11.12 -18.13 -6.30
C ASP A 43 -11.67 -19.54 -6.47
N TRP A 44 -11.13 -20.50 -5.72
CA TRP A 44 -11.62 -21.88 -5.74
C TRP A 44 -13.13 -21.97 -5.43
N SER A 45 -13.65 -21.13 -4.54
CA SER A 45 -15.09 -21.14 -4.24
C SER A 45 -15.93 -20.72 -5.45
N GLN A 46 -15.47 -19.75 -6.23
CA GLN A 46 -16.20 -19.28 -7.42
C GLN A 46 -16.11 -20.29 -8.58
N VAL A 47 -15.03 -21.06 -8.66
CA VAL A 47 -14.93 -22.20 -9.59
C VAL A 47 -16.01 -23.24 -9.27
N LYS A 48 -16.21 -23.57 -7.99
CA LYS A 48 -17.26 -24.49 -7.54
C LYS A 48 -18.66 -23.94 -7.79
N ASP A 49 -18.88 -22.66 -7.51
CA ASP A 49 -20.17 -22.00 -7.76
C ASP A 49 -20.52 -22.01 -9.25
N LEU A 50 -19.54 -21.71 -10.12
CA LEU A 50 -19.73 -21.73 -11.57
C LEU A 50 -20.00 -23.14 -12.09
N ALA A 51 -19.23 -24.13 -11.62
CA ALA A 51 -19.44 -25.54 -11.95
C ALA A 51 -20.86 -26.00 -11.58
N GLY A 52 -21.34 -25.63 -10.38
CA GLY A 52 -22.68 -25.95 -9.91
C GLY A 52 -23.79 -25.26 -10.73
N ARG A 53 -23.60 -24.00 -11.12
CA ARG A 53 -24.58 -23.25 -11.94
C ARG A 53 -24.72 -23.81 -13.35
N GLU A 54 -23.61 -24.21 -13.96
CA GLU A 54 -23.58 -24.77 -15.31
C GLU A 54 -23.75 -26.29 -15.35
N ASN A 55 -23.82 -26.94 -14.18
CA ASN A 55 -23.95 -28.38 -14.04
C ASN A 55 -22.82 -29.14 -14.76
N ILE A 56 -21.59 -28.66 -14.61
CA ILE A 56 -20.35 -29.26 -15.14
C ILE A 56 -19.39 -29.56 -13.98
N SER A 57 -18.32 -30.32 -14.23
CA SER A 57 -17.32 -30.60 -13.20
C SER A 57 -16.40 -29.39 -12.95
N GLU A 58 -15.87 -29.30 -11.73
CA GLU A 58 -14.86 -28.30 -11.35
C GLU A 58 -13.60 -28.41 -12.24
N GLU A 59 -13.23 -29.64 -12.62
CA GLU A 59 -12.17 -29.92 -13.58
C GLU A 59 -12.45 -29.31 -14.95
N ALA A 60 -13.68 -29.39 -15.45
CA ALA A 60 -14.06 -28.82 -16.74
C ALA A 60 -14.00 -27.29 -16.72
N VAL A 61 -14.42 -26.66 -15.61
CA VAL A 61 -14.28 -25.20 -15.43
C VAL A 61 -12.81 -24.80 -15.46
N LEU A 62 -11.96 -25.43 -14.64
CA LEU A 62 -10.53 -25.11 -14.61
C LEU A 62 -9.86 -25.38 -15.95
N ALA A 63 -10.17 -26.50 -16.62
CA ALA A 63 -9.64 -26.81 -17.94
C ALA A 63 -10.06 -25.76 -19.00
N GLY A 64 -11.30 -25.27 -18.93
CA GLY A 64 -11.79 -24.20 -19.79
C GLY A 64 -11.11 -22.84 -19.57
N LEU A 65 -10.63 -22.59 -18.35
CA LEU A 65 -9.95 -21.35 -17.98
C LEU A 65 -8.41 -21.44 -17.97
N LYS A 66 -7.84 -22.65 -18.10
CA LYS A 66 -6.41 -22.95 -17.92
C LYS A 66 -5.47 -22.09 -18.78
N GLU A 67 -5.88 -21.73 -19.99
CA GLU A 67 -5.07 -20.85 -20.85
C GLU A 67 -4.98 -19.42 -20.32
N ASN A 68 -5.95 -19.02 -19.50
CA ASN A 68 -6.14 -17.63 -19.06
C ASN A 68 -5.73 -17.36 -17.61
N ILE A 69 -5.51 -18.42 -16.83
CA ILE A 69 -5.11 -18.38 -15.43
C ILE A 69 -3.79 -19.14 -15.23
N THR A 70 -3.04 -18.77 -14.21
CA THR A 70 -1.79 -19.48 -13.85
C THR A 70 -1.91 -20.23 -12.53
N GLY A 71 -2.87 -19.85 -11.69
CA GLY A 71 -3.06 -20.49 -10.40
C GLY A 71 -4.48 -20.35 -9.84
N VAL A 72 -4.71 -21.04 -8.74
CA VAL A 72 -5.98 -21.03 -8.00
C VAL A 72 -5.67 -20.69 -6.54
N LEU A 73 -6.37 -19.67 -6.04
CA LEU A 73 -6.33 -19.33 -4.63
C LEU A 73 -7.37 -20.18 -3.91
N ILE A 74 -6.90 -20.95 -2.92
CA ILE A 74 -7.74 -21.78 -2.08
C ILE A 74 -7.71 -21.26 -0.65
N LYS A 75 -8.89 -20.96 -0.09
CA LYS A 75 -9.03 -20.52 1.29
C LYS A 75 -9.15 -21.72 2.20
N GLU A 76 -8.53 -21.65 3.37
CA GLU A 76 -8.72 -22.68 4.37
C GLU A 76 -10.19 -22.70 4.84
N PRO A 77 -10.90 -23.83 4.74
CA PRO A 77 -12.32 -23.90 5.02
C PRO A 77 -12.61 -23.75 6.52
N THR A 78 -13.73 -23.09 6.81
CA THR A 78 -14.34 -23.00 8.15
C THR A 78 -15.40 -24.08 8.33
N LEU A 79 -15.89 -24.22 9.55
CA LEU A 79 -17.03 -25.10 9.83
C LEU A 79 -18.29 -24.73 9.02
N ASN A 80 -18.49 -23.43 8.76
CA ASN A 80 -19.62 -22.98 7.93
C ASN A 80 -19.47 -23.40 6.48
N ASP A 81 -18.24 -23.35 5.94
CA ASP A 81 -17.97 -23.78 4.56
C ASP A 81 -18.24 -25.29 4.41
N LEU A 82 -17.81 -26.09 5.38
CA LEU A 82 -18.07 -27.54 5.41
C LEU A 82 -19.56 -27.86 5.55
N LYS A 83 -20.30 -27.08 6.35
CA LYS A 83 -21.76 -27.21 6.49
C LYS A 83 -22.48 -26.89 5.19
N ASN A 84 -22.11 -25.79 4.52
CA ASN A 84 -22.70 -25.40 3.24
C ASN A 84 -22.40 -26.41 2.14
N ALA A 85 -21.23 -27.05 2.19
CA ALA A 85 -20.85 -28.15 1.30
C ALA A 85 -21.51 -29.49 1.66
N GLY A 86 -22.33 -29.56 2.72
CA GLY A 86 -22.98 -30.80 3.17
C GLY A 86 -22.04 -31.86 3.76
N GLN A 87 -20.79 -31.49 4.06
CA GLN A 87 -19.78 -32.40 4.62
C GLN A 87 -19.90 -32.56 6.13
N VAL A 88 -20.49 -31.58 6.83
CA VAL A 88 -20.64 -31.58 8.28
C VAL A 88 -22.01 -31.06 8.70
N LEU A 89 -22.67 -31.78 9.61
CA LEU A 89 -23.81 -31.31 10.38
C LEU A 89 -23.37 -31.01 11.82
N VAL A 90 -23.75 -29.85 12.34
CA VAL A 90 -23.41 -29.41 13.70
C VAL A 90 -24.64 -29.51 14.57
N LYS A 91 -24.52 -30.20 15.71
CA LYS A 91 -25.56 -30.27 16.74
C LYS A 91 -24.99 -29.91 18.10
N THR A 92 -25.80 -29.28 18.94
CA THR A 92 -25.52 -29.09 20.35
C THR A 92 -25.74 -30.39 21.12
N GLY A 93 -25.14 -30.50 22.31
CA GLY A 93 -25.37 -31.64 23.20
C GLY A 93 -26.83 -31.83 23.58
N THR A 94 -27.55 -30.73 23.80
CA THR A 94 -29.00 -30.76 24.06
C THR A 94 -29.78 -31.36 22.89
N GLU A 95 -29.49 -30.96 21.65
CA GLU A 95 -30.14 -31.53 20.45
C GLU A 95 -29.84 -33.02 20.31
N MET A 96 -28.58 -33.42 20.50
CA MET A 96 -28.19 -34.84 20.48
C MET A 96 -28.94 -35.67 21.54
N LEU A 97 -29.07 -35.15 22.77
CA LEU A 97 -29.80 -35.81 23.84
C LEU A 97 -31.30 -35.89 23.56
N TRP A 98 -31.88 -34.86 22.97
CA TRP A 98 -33.30 -34.85 22.61
C TRP A 98 -33.61 -35.88 21.52
N GLU A 99 -32.77 -35.99 20.49
CA GLU A 99 -32.95 -37.00 19.43
C GLU A 99 -32.82 -38.43 19.96
N LEU A 100 -31.90 -38.67 20.89
CA LEU A 100 -31.79 -39.97 21.57
C LEU A 100 -33.01 -40.27 22.43
N LYS A 101 -33.54 -39.27 23.16
CA LYS A 101 -34.74 -39.41 24.00
C LYS A 101 -36.02 -39.62 23.18
N LEU A 102 -36.12 -38.98 22.02
CA LEU A 102 -37.28 -39.05 21.13
C LEU A 102 -37.28 -40.28 20.23
N GLY A 103 -36.16 -41.02 20.13
CA GLY A 103 -36.03 -42.18 19.25
C GLY A 103 -36.13 -41.83 17.76
N THR A 104 -35.99 -40.55 17.41
CA THR A 104 -36.14 -40.02 16.04
C THR A 104 -34.82 -40.01 15.26
N GLY A 105 -33.71 -40.40 15.89
CA GLY A 105 -32.41 -40.56 15.23
C GLY A 105 -32.21 -41.98 14.68
N THR A 106 -31.69 -42.09 13.45
CA THR A 106 -31.35 -43.36 12.78
C THR A 106 -30.06 -44.00 13.28
N GLY A 107 -29.44 -43.47 14.35
CA GLY A 107 -28.17 -43.94 14.90
C GLY A 107 -28.32 -44.42 16.33
N ARG A 108 -28.06 -45.71 16.59
CA ARG A 108 -27.64 -46.14 17.94
C ARG A 108 -26.19 -45.68 18.10
N LEU A 109 -25.80 -45.10 19.24
CA LEU A 109 -24.39 -44.96 19.62
C LEU A 109 -23.85 -46.39 19.86
N PRO A 110 -23.04 -46.99 18.97
CA PRO A 110 -22.34 -48.20 19.30
C PRO A 110 -21.15 -47.81 20.19
N VAL A 111 -21.17 -48.32 21.40
CA VAL A 111 -20.06 -48.19 22.35
C VAL A 111 -18.96 -49.14 21.89
N GLN A 112 -18.07 -48.72 20.99
CA GLN A 112 -16.75 -49.34 20.90
C GLN A 112 -15.81 -48.60 21.85
N ASN A 113 -15.86 -49.02 23.13
CA ASN A 113 -14.80 -48.94 24.18
C ASN A 113 -15.33 -48.92 25.63
N GLU A 114 -16.48 -49.54 25.94
CA GLU A 114 -17.06 -49.74 27.30
C GLU A 114 -17.22 -48.49 28.21
N ALA A 115 -16.74 -47.32 27.82
CA ALA A 115 -17.13 -46.04 28.36
C ALA A 115 -18.28 -45.53 27.48
N ALA A 116 -19.51 -45.69 27.96
CA ALA A 116 -20.57 -44.78 27.56
C ALA A 116 -20.12 -43.36 27.95
N ALA A 117 -19.37 -42.69 27.08
CA ALA A 117 -19.01 -41.29 27.27
C ALA A 117 -20.32 -40.51 27.14
N GLU A 118 -20.86 -40.16 28.31
CA GLU A 118 -22.06 -39.36 28.52
C GLU A 118 -22.09 -38.21 27.50
N ILE A 119 -23.18 -38.10 26.73
CA ILE A 119 -23.35 -36.92 25.87
C ILE A 119 -23.49 -35.72 26.80
N HIS A 120 -22.47 -34.87 26.78
CA HIS A 120 -22.44 -33.63 27.54
C HIS A 120 -23.35 -32.58 26.89
N GLU A 121 -24.24 -31.97 27.69
CA GLU A 121 -25.18 -30.93 27.25
C GLU A 121 -24.47 -29.67 26.72
N ASP A 122 -23.31 -29.34 27.29
CA ASP A 122 -22.53 -28.14 26.99
C ASP A 122 -21.53 -28.33 25.83
N TRP A 123 -21.54 -29.48 25.16
CA TRP A 123 -20.64 -29.80 24.04
C TRP A 123 -21.30 -29.56 22.68
N ASN A 124 -20.46 -29.43 21.66
CA ASN A 124 -20.86 -29.45 20.26
C ASN A 124 -20.47 -30.78 19.62
N TYR A 125 -21.34 -31.31 18.76
CA TYR A 125 -21.16 -32.56 18.05
C TYR A 125 -21.16 -32.30 16.55
N LEU A 126 -20.06 -32.65 15.90
CA LEU A 126 -19.85 -32.52 14.46
C LEU A 126 -20.06 -33.89 13.82
N ILE A 127 -21.09 -34.03 13.00
CA ILE A 127 -21.45 -35.26 12.30
C ILE A 127 -20.93 -35.14 10.86
N PHE A 128 -20.06 -36.06 10.45
CA PHE A 128 -19.34 -35.96 9.18
C PHE A 128 -19.92 -36.87 8.11
N SER A 129 -19.79 -36.46 6.85
CA SER A 129 -20.12 -37.28 5.68
C SER A 129 -19.25 -38.53 5.57
N ASP A 130 -17.96 -38.42 5.95
CA ASP A 130 -17.00 -39.52 5.90
C ASP A 130 -15.87 -39.36 6.93
N SER A 131 -15.11 -40.45 7.14
CA SER A 131 -14.02 -40.49 8.12
C SER A 131 -12.79 -39.68 7.71
N GLN A 132 -12.57 -39.42 6.42
CA GLN A 132 -11.43 -38.62 5.94
C GLN A 132 -11.62 -37.16 6.33
N VAL A 133 -12.83 -36.61 6.14
CA VAL A 133 -13.19 -35.25 6.58
C VAL A 133 -13.08 -35.15 8.10
N MET A 134 -13.61 -36.13 8.85
CA MET A 134 -13.49 -36.14 10.31
C MET A 134 -12.02 -36.09 10.76
N ASN A 135 -11.16 -36.95 10.20
CA ASN A 135 -9.74 -37.01 10.57
C ASN A 135 -8.99 -35.71 10.25
N ARG A 136 -9.26 -35.09 9.09
CA ARG A 136 -8.69 -33.79 8.73
C ARG A 136 -9.12 -32.72 9.75
N VAL A 137 -10.41 -32.64 10.03
CA VAL A 137 -11.00 -31.60 10.88
C VAL A 137 -10.55 -31.79 12.33
N SER A 138 -10.66 -33.00 12.88
CA SER A 138 -10.24 -33.29 14.26
C SER A 138 -8.76 -32.97 14.46
N ARG A 139 -7.89 -33.38 13.52
CA ARG A 139 -6.45 -33.12 13.62
C ARG A 139 -6.11 -31.63 13.58
N ASN A 140 -6.75 -30.85 12.72
CA ASN A 140 -6.56 -29.40 12.69
C ASN A 140 -7.06 -28.72 13.97
N LEU A 141 -8.24 -29.12 14.47
CA LEU A 141 -8.75 -28.62 15.75
C LEU A 141 -7.80 -28.96 16.90
N GLU A 142 -7.24 -30.17 16.93
CA GLU A 142 -6.29 -30.59 17.97
C GLU A 142 -5.06 -29.68 18.01
N LEU A 143 -4.44 -29.48 16.85
CA LEU A 143 -3.18 -28.75 16.73
C LEU A 143 -3.36 -27.24 16.98
N LYS A 144 -4.49 -26.67 16.54
CA LYS A 144 -4.73 -25.22 16.60
C LYS A 144 -5.32 -24.75 17.94
N THR A 145 -6.03 -25.62 18.66
CA THR A 145 -6.62 -25.29 19.97
C THR A 145 -5.73 -25.66 21.16
N GLY A 146 -4.68 -26.46 20.95
CA GLY A 146 -3.70 -26.81 21.98
C GLY A 146 -4.34 -27.55 23.15
N SER A 147 -4.15 -27.10 24.39
CA SER A 147 -4.67 -27.80 25.58
C SER A 147 -6.20 -27.98 25.61
N LYS A 148 -6.96 -27.12 24.91
CA LYS A 148 -8.42 -27.26 24.77
C LYS A 148 -8.83 -28.44 23.89
N ALA A 149 -7.92 -28.96 23.07
CA ALA A 149 -8.13 -30.14 22.24
C ALA A 149 -8.39 -31.41 23.05
N LYS A 150 -7.92 -31.45 24.31
CA LYS A 150 -8.05 -32.63 25.19
C LYS A 150 -9.50 -32.96 25.56
N SER A 151 -10.45 -32.10 25.21
CA SER A 151 -11.88 -32.29 25.40
C SER A 151 -12.59 -32.70 24.11
N MET A 152 -11.95 -33.51 23.28
CA MET A 152 -12.53 -34.04 22.04
C MET A 152 -12.62 -35.56 22.09
N VAL A 153 -13.77 -36.09 21.66
CA VAL A 153 -14.06 -37.53 21.68
C VAL A 153 -14.62 -37.93 20.31
N HIS A 154 -14.06 -39.00 19.75
CA HIS A 154 -14.53 -39.59 18.50
C HIS A 154 -15.63 -40.60 18.81
N TYR A 155 -16.76 -40.45 18.13
CA TYR A 155 -17.91 -41.34 18.16
C TYR A 155 -18.18 -41.85 16.75
N TYR A 156 -18.87 -42.98 16.65
CA TYR A 156 -19.18 -43.63 15.38
C TYR A 156 -20.61 -44.13 15.42
N LEU A 157 -21.60 -43.39 14.94
CA LEU A 157 -23.01 -43.82 15.00
C LEU A 157 -23.28 -44.95 14.02
N GLN A 158 -23.97 -46.01 14.46
CA GLN A 158 -24.37 -47.10 13.57
C GLN A 158 -25.71 -46.77 12.93
N ALA A 159 -25.72 -46.56 11.62
CA ALA A 159 -26.90 -46.34 10.80
C ALA A 159 -27.12 -47.49 9.81
N ASP A 160 -28.33 -47.61 9.27
CA ASP A 160 -28.71 -48.70 8.35
C ASP A 160 -27.84 -48.75 7.07
N GLN A 161 -27.27 -47.61 6.65
CA GLN A 161 -26.41 -47.48 5.47
C GLN A 161 -24.90 -47.44 5.79
N GLY A 162 -24.51 -47.65 7.04
CA GLY A 162 -23.10 -47.68 7.46
C GLY A 162 -22.80 -46.94 8.75
N VAL A 163 -21.52 -46.71 9.01
CA VAL A 163 -21.04 -46.01 10.20
C VAL A 163 -20.89 -44.52 9.90
N ILE A 164 -21.52 -43.67 10.71
CA ILE A 164 -21.45 -42.22 10.59
C ILE A 164 -20.41 -41.69 11.62
N PRO A 165 -19.30 -41.09 11.17
CA PRO A 165 -18.30 -40.51 12.05
C PRO A 165 -18.82 -39.23 12.73
N VAL A 166 -18.60 -39.12 14.05
CA VAL A 166 -19.02 -37.97 14.85
C VAL A 166 -17.89 -37.52 15.79
N LEU A 167 -17.64 -36.22 15.87
CA LEU A 167 -16.68 -35.62 16.81
C LEU A 167 -17.44 -34.80 17.85
N GLY A 168 -17.41 -35.22 19.12
CA GLY A 168 -17.85 -34.39 20.23
C GLY A 168 -16.71 -33.52 20.73
N THR A 169 -16.99 -32.25 21.01
CA THR A 169 -15.98 -31.28 21.48
C THR A 169 -16.58 -30.27 22.45
N SER A 170 -15.82 -29.93 23.49
CA SER A 170 -16.19 -28.83 24.41
C SER A 170 -15.85 -27.43 23.85
N LEU A 171 -15.39 -27.33 22.59
CA LEU A 171 -15.12 -26.05 21.96
C LEU A 171 -16.42 -25.27 21.74
N THR A 172 -16.38 -23.97 22.01
CA THR A 172 -17.56 -23.11 21.81
C THR A 172 -17.85 -22.94 20.32
N SER A 173 -19.11 -22.68 19.96
CA SER A 173 -19.48 -22.41 18.56
C SER A 173 -18.71 -21.24 17.95
N LYS A 174 -18.28 -20.27 18.78
CA LYS A 174 -17.42 -19.15 18.37
C LYS A 174 -15.97 -19.56 18.09
N ASP A 175 -15.42 -20.48 18.88
CA ASP A 175 -14.09 -21.04 18.66
C ASP A 175 -14.08 -21.88 17.37
N LEU A 176 -15.16 -22.63 17.12
CA LEU A 176 -15.32 -23.50 15.94
C LEU A 176 -15.58 -22.71 14.64
N SER A 177 -16.36 -21.63 14.68
CA SER A 177 -16.79 -20.93 13.47
C SER A 177 -15.67 -20.19 12.73
N ASN A 178 -14.64 -19.73 13.45
CA ASN A 178 -13.55 -18.93 12.87
C ASN A 178 -12.28 -19.74 12.61
N MET A 179 -12.24 -21.02 13.01
CA MET A 179 -11.05 -21.85 12.89
C MET A 179 -10.92 -22.42 11.47
N GLY A 180 -9.71 -22.37 10.91
CA GLY A 180 -9.40 -23.10 9.68
C GLY A 180 -9.25 -24.58 9.93
N LEU A 181 -9.91 -25.40 9.14
CA LEU A 181 -10.07 -26.85 9.36
C LEU A 181 -9.23 -27.72 8.41
N GLY A 182 -8.17 -27.16 7.83
CA GLY A 182 -7.28 -27.84 6.88
C GLY A 182 -7.82 -27.89 5.45
N PHE A 183 -6.92 -28.05 4.50
CA PHE A 183 -7.27 -28.08 3.07
C PHE A 183 -7.71 -29.48 2.64
N ASP A 184 -8.53 -29.57 1.59
CA ASP A 184 -8.88 -30.86 1.01
C ASP A 184 -7.79 -31.37 0.07
N GLU A 185 -7.21 -32.52 0.40
CA GLU A 185 -6.19 -33.13 -0.45
C GLU A 185 -6.70 -33.46 -1.86
N LYS A 186 -8.00 -33.76 -2.01
CA LYS A 186 -8.58 -34.05 -3.33
C LYS A 186 -8.64 -32.79 -4.18
N GLU A 187 -9.07 -31.67 -3.58
CA GLU A 187 -9.11 -30.36 -4.24
C GLU A 187 -7.68 -29.90 -4.62
N LEU A 188 -6.72 -30.03 -3.71
CA LEU A 188 -5.32 -29.67 -3.97
C LEU A 188 -4.71 -30.50 -5.11
N LYS A 189 -4.94 -31.82 -5.12
CA LYS A 189 -4.45 -32.72 -6.18
C LYS A 189 -5.14 -32.45 -7.52
N LEU A 190 -6.43 -32.12 -7.52
CA LEU A 190 -7.16 -31.74 -8.72
C LEU A 190 -6.54 -30.49 -9.36
N ILE A 191 -6.33 -29.42 -8.60
CA ILE A 191 -5.70 -28.19 -9.10
C ILE A 191 -4.30 -28.50 -9.65
N SER A 192 -3.49 -29.22 -8.88
CA SER A 192 -2.12 -29.59 -9.29
C SER A 192 -2.09 -30.46 -10.54
N SER A 193 -3.09 -31.34 -10.75
CA SER A 193 -3.14 -32.22 -11.93
C SER A 193 -3.37 -31.45 -13.23
N LEU A 194 -3.92 -30.24 -13.14
CA LEU A 194 -4.15 -29.35 -14.27
C LEU A 194 -2.96 -28.41 -14.53
N ASP A 195 -1.80 -28.61 -13.90
CA ASP A 195 -0.61 -27.76 -14.05
C ASP A 195 -0.87 -26.29 -13.68
N LEU A 196 -1.75 -26.10 -12.69
CA LEU A 196 -2.06 -24.80 -12.10
C LEU A 196 -1.35 -24.67 -10.75
N ASP A 197 -0.81 -23.48 -10.49
CA ASP A 197 -0.20 -23.18 -9.21
C ASP A 197 -1.26 -23.03 -8.10
N ILE A 198 -0.87 -23.34 -6.87
CA ILE A 198 -1.74 -23.26 -5.70
C ILE A 198 -1.31 -22.10 -4.82
N ILE A 199 -2.25 -21.20 -4.52
CA ILE A 199 -2.06 -20.15 -3.51
C ILE A 199 -2.91 -20.50 -2.28
N PRO A 200 -2.32 -21.13 -1.24
CA PRO A 200 -3.04 -21.35 0.00
C PRO A 200 -3.22 -20.03 0.77
N GLN A 201 -4.46 -19.76 1.18
CA GLN A 201 -4.81 -18.67 2.09
C GLN A 201 -5.16 -19.26 3.47
N ILE A 202 -4.15 -19.33 4.32
CA ILE A 202 -4.19 -19.99 5.63
C ILE A 202 -4.91 -19.12 6.66
N ARG A 203 -5.74 -19.73 7.52
CA ARG A 203 -6.39 -19.01 8.63
C ARG A 203 -5.49 -18.92 9.85
N SER A 204 -5.74 -17.89 10.64
CA SER A 204 -5.00 -17.61 11.85
C SER A 204 -5.41 -18.54 12.99
N TRP A 205 -4.44 -18.90 13.82
CA TRP A 205 -4.71 -19.51 15.12
C TRP A 205 -3.70 -19.01 16.16
N ARG A 206 -4.11 -19.04 17.42
CA ARG A 206 -3.34 -18.42 18.50
C ARG A 206 -2.19 -19.30 18.99
N THR A 207 -2.43 -20.60 19.14
CA THR A 207 -1.49 -21.54 19.76
C THR A 207 -0.57 -22.14 18.69
N VAL A 208 0.44 -21.39 18.27
CA VAL A 208 1.44 -21.87 17.30
C VAL A 208 2.47 -22.75 18.00
N ASN A 209 2.76 -23.91 17.40
CA ASN A 209 3.80 -24.84 17.80
C ASN A 209 4.37 -25.52 16.54
N GLU A 210 5.58 -26.05 16.61
CA GLU A 210 6.27 -26.70 15.48
C GLU A 210 5.41 -27.79 14.83
N ASN A 211 4.92 -28.76 15.61
CA ASN A 211 4.11 -29.86 15.08
C ASN A 211 2.88 -29.39 14.30
N GLY A 212 2.24 -28.30 14.74
CA GLY A 212 1.10 -27.70 14.06
C GLY A 212 1.50 -27.02 12.75
N LEU A 213 2.63 -26.32 12.73
CA LEU A 213 3.18 -25.74 11.51
C LEU A 213 3.63 -26.82 10.52
N ASP A 214 4.38 -27.83 10.97
CA ASP A 214 4.79 -28.99 10.17
C ASP A 214 3.59 -29.66 9.51
N PHE A 215 2.49 -29.84 10.24
CA PHE A 215 1.27 -30.44 9.72
C PHE A 215 0.54 -29.55 8.70
N VAL A 216 0.44 -28.24 8.96
CA VAL A 216 -0.24 -27.30 8.04
C VAL A 216 0.57 -27.10 6.77
N PHE A 217 1.88 -26.83 6.90
CA PHE A 217 2.76 -26.57 5.76
C PHE A 217 3.18 -27.84 5.03
N GLY A 218 3.21 -28.99 5.71
CA GLY A 218 3.52 -30.29 5.11
C GLY A 218 2.54 -30.71 4.01
N GLN A 219 1.29 -30.20 4.05
CA GLN A 219 0.30 -30.42 2.99
C GLN A 219 0.72 -29.85 1.63
N PHE A 220 1.70 -28.93 1.61
CA PHE A 220 2.11 -28.19 0.41
C PHE A 220 3.48 -28.59 -0.16
N LYS A 221 4.24 -29.43 0.54
CA LYS A 221 5.67 -29.66 0.25
C LYS A 221 5.93 -30.23 -1.15
N ASP A 222 5.01 -31.06 -1.65
CA ASP A 222 5.12 -31.72 -2.96
C ASP A 222 4.14 -31.13 -4.00
N LEU A 223 3.58 -29.95 -3.71
CA LEU A 223 2.62 -29.27 -4.56
C LEU A 223 3.21 -28.02 -5.22
N PRO A 224 2.71 -27.60 -6.39
CA PRO A 224 3.16 -26.40 -7.07
C PRO A 224 2.62 -25.15 -6.38
N VAL A 225 3.14 -24.82 -5.19
CA VAL A 225 2.80 -23.57 -4.51
C VAL A 225 3.58 -22.40 -5.10
N SER A 226 2.90 -21.27 -5.31
CA SER A 226 3.49 -20.05 -5.86
C SER A 226 3.70 -18.97 -4.80
N ALA A 227 2.82 -18.88 -3.80
CA ALA A 227 2.93 -17.96 -2.66
C ALA A 227 2.00 -18.39 -1.51
N VAL A 228 2.32 -18.00 -0.27
CA VAL A 228 1.47 -18.26 0.91
C VAL A 228 0.80 -16.98 1.38
N PHE A 229 -0.53 -16.98 1.48
CA PHE A 229 -1.32 -15.86 2.00
C PHE A 229 -2.01 -16.23 3.32
N PHE A 230 -2.50 -15.21 4.02
CA PHE A 230 -3.30 -15.36 5.23
C PHE A 230 -4.67 -14.73 5.04
N ASN A 231 -5.71 -15.40 5.55
CA ASN A 231 -7.10 -14.95 5.37
C ASN A 231 -7.47 -13.81 6.32
N ASP A 232 -6.97 -13.87 7.56
CA ASP A 232 -7.47 -13.04 8.65
C ASP A 232 -6.61 -11.81 8.91
N SER A 233 -7.12 -10.85 9.68
CA SER A 233 -6.41 -9.61 10.00
C SER A 233 -5.17 -9.83 10.87
N ASP A 234 -5.05 -11.00 11.49
CA ASP A 234 -3.98 -11.36 12.42
C ASP A 234 -3.28 -12.61 11.90
N LEU A 235 -1.96 -12.64 11.84
CA LEU A 235 -1.21 -13.86 11.49
C LEU A 235 -1.22 -14.88 12.64
N PRO A 236 -0.93 -16.17 12.35
CA PRO A 236 -0.78 -17.18 13.39
C PRO A 236 0.19 -16.73 14.49
N GLY A 237 -0.20 -16.89 15.76
CA GLY A 237 0.60 -16.53 16.94
C GLY A 237 0.35 -15.12 17.47
N VAL A 238 -0.42 -14.27 16.79
CA VAL A 238 -0.84 -12.96 17.32
C VAL A 238 -1.67 -13.14 18.60
N GLY A 239 -1.39 -12.33 19.63
CA GLY A 239 -2.05 -12.41 20.93
C GLY A 239 -1.34 -13.31 21.96
N LEU A 240 -0.17 -13.85 21.62
CA LEU A 240 0.78 -14.43 22.57
C LEU A 240 1.62 -13.32 23.26
N PRO A 241 2.23 -13.61 24.42
CA PRO A 241 3.22 -12.72 25.02
C PRO A 241 4.39 -12.45 24.05
N ALA A 242 4.93 -11.23 24.05
CA ALA A 242 5.93 -10.75 23.09
C ALA A 242 7.08 -11.74 22.76
N PRO A 243 7.77 -12.39 23.72
CA PRO A 243 8.84 -13.34 23.37
C PRO A 243 8.30 -14.55 22.61
N LYS A 244 7.25 -15.21 23.12
CA LYS A 244 6.62 -16.36 22.47
C LYS A 244 6.01 -16.02 21.11
N GLN A 245 5.54 -14.79 20.94
CA GLN A 245 5.00 -14.32 19.68
C GLN A 245 6.12 -14.18 18.62
N ASN A 246 7.29 -13.66 19.01
CA ASN A 246 8.43 -13.56 18.10
C ASN A 246 8.95 -14.94 17.69
N ASP A 247 9.01 -15.90 18.62
CA ASP A 247 9.38 -17.28 18.34
C ASP A 247 8.40 -17.93 17.36
N ALA A 248 7.09 -17.70 17.55
CA ALA A 248 6.04 -18.19 16.65
C ALA A 248 6.17 -17.59 15.23
N PHE A 249 6.49 -16.30 15.12
CA PHE A 249 6.70 -15.63 13.83
C PHE A 249 7.98 -16.07 13.12
N GLU A 250 9.05 -16.33 13.87
CA GLU A 250 10.29 -16.88 13.31
C GLU A 250 10.05 -18.30 12.78
N SER A 251 9.34 -19.12 13.55
CA SER A 251 9.01 -20.49 13.16
C SER A 251 8.09 -20.52 11.95
N LEU A 252 7.07 -19.66 11.92
CA LEU A 252 6.21 -19.46 10.75
C LEU A 252 7.01 -19.06 9.51
N ALA A 253 7.98 -18.14 9.66
CA ALA A 253 8.86 -17.74 8.56
C ALA A 253 9.70 -18.91 8.05
N LYS A 254 10.30 -19.73 8.93
CA LYS A 254 11.09 -20.91 8.53
C LYS A 254 10.27 -21.92 7.72
N HIS A 255 9.00 -22.13 8.06
CA HIS A 255 8.14 -23.04 7.32
C HIS A 255 7.77 -22.50 5.92
N ILE A 256 7.55 -21.18 5.80
CA ILE A 256 7.34 -20.54 4.49
C ILE A 256 8.63 -20.59 3.66
N GLU A 257 9.79 -20.34 4.26
CA GLU A 257 11.09 -20.45 3.60
C GLU A 257 11.37 -21.90 3.13
N GLY A 258 10.96 -22.90 3.92
CA GLY A 258 11.07 -24.31 3.56
C GLY A 258 10.26 -24.72 2.33
N LEU A 259 9.21 -23.97 1.98
CA LEU A 259 8.48 -24.12 0.71
C LEU A 259 9.16 -23.40 -0.46
N GLY A 260 10.13 -22.51 -0.21
CA GLY A 260 10.83 -21.74 -1.24
C GLY A 260 9.97 -20.68 -1.93
N VAL A 261 8.88 -20.24 -1.29
CA VAL A 261 7.91 -19.29 -1.86
C VAL A 261 7.82 -17.99 -1.07
N PRO A 262 7.43 -16.87 -1.70
CA PRO A 262 7.20 -15.61 -1.00
C PRO A 262 5.96 -15.65 -0.10
N VAL A 263 5.97 -14.83 0.95
CA VAL A 263 4.76 -14.53 1.71
C VAL A 263 3.95 -13.44 1.01
N GLY A 264 2.63 -13.61 1.00
CA GLY A 264 1.69 -12.73 0.35
C GLY A 264 1.23 -11.57 1.23
N MET A 265 1.08 -10.38 0.63
CA MET A 265 0.48 -9.20 1.23
C MET A 265 -0.73 -8.75 0.41
N VAL A 266 -1.91 -8.73 1.02
CA VAL A 266 -3.15 -8.30 0.37
C VAL A 266 -3.25 -6.77 0.39
N GLU A 267 -3.47 -6.16 -0.77
CA GLU A 267 -3.63 -4.71 -0.89
C GLU A 267 -4.87 -4.23 -0.14
N PHE A 268 -4.74 -3.09 0.56
CA PHE A 268 -5.78 -2.49 1.40
C PHE A 268 -6.27 -3.35 2.58
N PHE A 269 -5.59 -4.46 2.88
CA PHE A 269 -5.90 -5.32 4.01
C PHE A 269 -4.70 -5.43 4.96
N PRO A 270 -4.52 -4.48 5.90
CA PRO A 270 -3.39 -4.50 6.81
C PRO A 270 -3.49 -5.67 7.81
N GLN A 271 -2.47 -6.53 7.83
CA GLN A 271 -2.42 -7.71 8.70
C GLN A 271 -1.38 -7.57 9.81
N LYS A 272 -1.79 -7.84 11.06
CA LYS A 272 -0.90 -7.81 12.22
C LYS A 272 0.06 -8.99 12.19
N GLY A 273 1.35 -8.72 12.40
CA GLY A 273 2.42 -9.73 12.39
C GLY A 273 3.10 -9.92 11.03
N LEU A 274 2.44 -9.59 9.92
CA LEU A 274 2.98 -9.78 8.56
C LEU A 274 4.32 -9.09 8.36
N ALA A 275 4.46 -7.84 8.80
CA ALA A 275 5.70 -7.09 8.67
C ALA A 275 6.88 -7.69 9.48
N THR A 276 6.60 -8.44 10.55
CA THR A 276 7.64 -9.13 11.33
C THR A 276 8.04 -10.43 10.65
N VAL A 277 7.07 -11.24 10.21
CA VAL A 277 7.33 -12.48 9.46
C VAL A 277 8.08 -12.18 8.16
N ALA A 278 7.67 -11.15 7.42
CA ALA A 278 8.35 -10.70 6.21
C ALA A 278 9.81 -10.28 6.48
N LYS A 279 10.15 -9.74 7.66
CA LYS A 279 11.54 -9.42 7.99
C LYS A 279 12.39 -10.66 8.20
N TYR A 280 11.84 -11.72 8.82
CA TYR A 280 12.53 -13.00 8.96
C TYR A 280 12.75 -13.68 7.61
N LEU A 281 11.85 -13.49 6.65
CA LEU A 281 11.95 -13.98 5.27
C LEU A 281 12.83 -13.11 4.34
N ASP A 282 13.73 -12.28 4.88
CA ASP A 282 14.51 -11.28 4.12
C ASP A 282 13.68 -10.46 3.11
N LYS A 283 12.44 -10.15 3.51
CA LYS A 283 11.45 -9.39 2.73
C LYS A 283 11.13 -10.06 1.39
N ASN A 284 11.17 -11.39 1.33
CA ASN A 284 10.62 -12.19 0.23
C ASN A 284 9.08 -12.12 0.24
N VAL A 285 8.55 -11.04 -0.33
CA VAL A 285 7.12 -10.70 -0.30
C VAL A 285 6.60 -10.48 -1.70
N VAL A 286 5.37 -10.93 -1.95
CA VAL A 286 4.60 -10.57 -3.14
C VAL A 286 3.29 -9.92 -2.74
N ARG A 287 2.79 -9.01 -3.58
CA ARG A 287 1.55 -8.27 -3.31
C ARG A 287 0.42 -8.78 -4.18
N LEU A 288 -0.77 -8.86 -3.58
CA LEU A 288 -2.00 -9.29 -4.20
C LEU A 288 -3.01 -8.14 -4.26
N HIS A 289 -3.66 -7.98 -5.40
CA HIS A 289 -4.82 -7.10 -5.53
C HIS A 289 -6.06 -7.92 -5.84
N SER A 290 -7.13 -7.63 -5.12
CA SER A 290 -8.48 -8.17 -5.34
C SER A 290 -9.44 -7.00 -5.47
N ILE A 291 -10.44 -7.15 -6.32
CA ILE A 291 -11.62 -6.30 -6.30
C ILE A 291 -12.64 -6.97 -5.39
N PRO A 292 -13.22 -6.29 -4.39
CA PRO A 292 -14.30 -6.83 -3.57
C PRO A 292 -15.55 -7.17 -4.40
N GLU A 293 -16.33 -8.16 -3.95
CA GLU A 293 -17.49 -8.68 -4.69
C GLU A 293 -18.65 -7.68 -4.83
N ASP A 294 -18.85 -6.85 -3.80
CA ASP A 294 -19.79 -5.74 -3.79
C ASP A 294 -19.39 -4.66 -4.82
N GLU A 295 -18.10 -4.39 -4.96
CA GLU A 295 -17.59 -3.49 -5.99
C GLU A 295 -17.69 -4.09 -7.39
N MET A 296 -17.39 -5.39 -7.55
CA MET A 296 -17.48 -6.11 -8.83
C MET A 296 -18.89 -6.00 -9.42
N SER A 297 -19.91 -6.21 -8.59
CA SER A 297 -21.31 -6.14 -9.00
C SER A 297 -21.76 -4.75 -9.48
N ALA A 298 -21.04 -3.68 -9.08
CA ALA A 298 -21.36 -2.30 -9.43
C ALA A 298 -20.49 -1.73 -10.56
N MET A 299 -19.56 -2.50 -11.12
CA MET A 299 -18.63 -2.03 -12.16
C MET A 299 -18.74 -2.82 -13.47
N THR A 300 -18.21 -2.22 -14.54
CA THR A 300 -18.15 -2.87 -15.85
C THR A 300 -16.87 -3.70 -15.99
N GLN A 301 -16.90 -4.71 -16.85
CA GLN A 301 -15.75 -5.55 -17.22
C GLN A 301 -14.50 -4.73 -17.56
N THR A 302 -14.62 -3.76 -18.47
CA THR A 302 -13.50 -2.88 -18.88
C THR A 302 -12.89 -2.13 -17.70
N LYS A 303 -13.71 -1.64 -16.75
CA LYS A 303 -13.20 -0.96 -15.54
C LYS A 303 -12.45 -1.92 -14.63
N ALA A 304 -12.90 -3.17 -14.52
CA ALA A 304 -12.19 -4.20 -13.77
C ALA A 304 -10.83 -4.52 -14.42
N VAL A 305 -10.81 -4.73 -15.75
CA VAL A 305 -9.58 -4.93 -16.53
C VAL A 305 -8.61 -3.76 -16.35
N ASP A 306 -9.08 -2.52 -16.49
CA ASP A 306 -8.28 -1.31 -16.26
C ASP A 306 -7.70 -1.29 -14.84
N ARG A 307 -8.51 -1.59 -13.82
CA ARG A 307 -8.08 -1.59 -12.43
C ARG A 307 -7.01 -2.65 -12.14
N PHE A 308 -7.17 -3.86 -12.64
CA PHE A 308 -6.16 -4.93 -12.51
C PHE A 308 -4.88 -4.57 -13.28
N THR A 309 -5.02 -4.03 -14.49
CA THR A 309 -3.89 -3.58 -15.31
C THR A 309 -3.11 -2.46 -14.60
N LEU A 310 -3.80 -1.50 -13.97
CA LEU A 310 -3.20 -0.44 -13.16
C LEU A 310 -2.59 -0.98 -11.87
N ALA A 311 -3.19 -2.00 -11.25
CA ALA A 311 -2.63 -2.69 -10.09
C ALA A 311 -1.23 -3.24 -10.41
N ALA A 312 -1.11 -3.96 -11.53
CA ALA A 312 0.16 -4.50 -11.99
C ALA A 312 1.17 -3.40 -12.38
N SER A 313 0.74 -2.42 -13.20
CA SER A 313 1.65 -1.45 -13.81
C SER A 313 2.04 -0.27 -12.92
N GLU A 314 1.16 0.19 -12.03
CA GLU A 314 1.41 1.39 -11.20
C GLU A 314 1.59 1.09 -9.71
N ARG A 315 1.11 -0.06 -9.23
CA ARG A 315 1.11 -0.41 -7.79
C ARG A 315 1.94 -1.64 -7.46
N ASP A 316 2.69 -2.16 -8.42
CA ASP A 316 3.62 -3.28 -8.24
C ASP A 316 2.95 -4.54 -7.66
N ILE A 317 1.76 -4.85 -8.18
CA ILE A 317 1.06 -6.09 -7.83
C ILE A 317 1.55 -7.22 -8.73
N ARG A 318 1.79 -8.40 -8.15
CA ARG A 318 2.32 -9.58 -8.86
C ARG A 318 1.39 -10.78 -8.78
N VAL A 319 0.40 -10.75 -7.90
CA VAL A 319 -0.71 -11.71 -7.86
C VAL A 319 -2.01 -10.94 -8.10
N LEU A 320 -2.68 -11.23 -9.20
CA LEU A 320 -4.02 -10.71 -9.46
C LEU A 320 -5.02 -11.76 -9.01
N PHE A 321 -5.80 -11.43 -7.98
CA PHE A 321 -6.89 -12.28 -7.54
C PHE A 321 -8.18 -11.83 -8.25
N VAL A 322 -8.46 -12.51 -9.35
CA VAL A 322 -9.53 -12.19 -10.28
C VAL A 322 -10.78 -12.93 -9.86
N ARG A 323 -11.79 -12.17 -9.46
CA ARG A 323 -13.12 -12.69 -9.16
C ARG A 323 -14.00 -12.69 -10.40
N PHE A 324 -14.91 -13.65 -10.47
CA PHE A 324 -15.92 -13.73 -11.52
C PHE A 324 -17.06 -12.73 -11.23
N PHE A 325 -17.69 -12.24 -12.30
CA PHE A 325 -18.91 -11.45 -12.17
C PHE A 325 -20.09 -12.39 -11.85
N PRO A 326 -21.06 -11.98 -11.01
CA PRO A 326 -22.15 -12.86 -10.56
C PRO A 326 -22.98 -13.49 -11.68
N ASP A 327 -23.15 -12.79 -12.82
CA ASP A 327 -24.03 -13.21 -13.92
C ASP A 327 -23.29 -13.84 -15.10
N MET A 328 -21.97 -14.03 -15.02
CA MET A 328 -21.18 -14.62 -16.11
C MET A 328 -21.16 -16.15 -16.03
N GLY A 329 -21.34 -16.80 -17.18
CA GLY A 329 -21.02 -18.21 -17.37
C GLY A 329 -19.53 -18.42 -17.64
N LEU A 330 -19.14 -19.66 -17.94
CA LEU A 330 -17.78 -20.06 -18.23
C LEU A 330 -17.24 -19.37 -19.48
N HIS A 331 -18.07 -19.26 -20.52
CA HIS A 331 -17.66 -18.61 -21.76
C HIS A 331 -17.40 -17.11 -21.58
N GLU A 332 -18.31 -16.38 -20.92
CA GLU A 332 -18.10 -14.95 -20.65
C GLU A 332 -16.92 -14.73 -19.70
N THR A 333 -16.73 -15.60 -18.70
CA THR A 333 -15.58 -15.57 -17.79
C THR A 333 -14.26 -15.79 -18.53
N LYS A 334 -14.25 -16.64 -19.57
CA LYS A 334 -13.06 -16.84 -20.42
C LYS A 334 -12.71 -15.56 -21.18
N LEU A 335 -13.68 -14.95 -21.88
CA LEU A 335 -13.50 -13.69 -22.59
C LEU A 335 -13.04 -12.56 -21.65
N TYR A 336 -13.66 -12.51 -20.48
CA TYR A 336 -13.13 -12.05 -19.19
C TYR A 336 -11.61 -11.90 -19.12
N LEU A 337 -11.03 -13.07 -18.91
CA LEU A 337 -9.63 -13.25 -18.59
C LEU A 337 -8.74 -13.06 -19.83
N GLU A 338 -9.24 -13.36 -21.04
CA GLU A 338 -8.55 -13.08 -22.31
C GLU A 338 -8.31 -11.57 -22.52
N GLU A 339 -9.31 -10.72 -22.24
CA GLU A 339 -9.16 -9.27 -22.30
C GLU A 339 -8.14 -8.77 -21.28
N LEU A 340 -8.21 -9.29 -20.05
CA LEU A 340 -7.24 -8.98 -19.00
C LEU A 340 -5.82 -9.40 -19.40
N GLN A 341 -5.65 -10.60 -19.93
CA GLN A 341 -4.35 -11.10 -20.35
C GLN A 341 -3.77 -10.26 -21.49
N SER A 342 -4.57 -9.94 -22.49
CA SER A 342 -4.18 -9.10 -23.63
C SER A 342 -3.71 -7.71 -23.18
N SER A 343 -4.44 -7.11 -22.24
CA SER A 343 -4.08 -5.81 -21.65
C SER A 343 -2.73 -5.87 -20.91
N LEU A 344 -2.49 -6.92 -20.12
CA LEU A 344 -1.25 -7.10 -19.36
C LEU A 344 -0.04 -7.42 -20.26
N GLN A 345 -0.21 -8.27 -21.27
CA GLN A 345 0.83 -8.56 -22.27
C GLN A 345 1.17 -7.33 -23.09
N GLY A 346 0.18 -6.50 -23.43
CA GLY A 346 0.39 -5.20 -24.08
C GLY A 346 1.28 -4.24 -23.26
N LYS A 347 1.33 -4.42 -21.93
CA LYS A 347 2.26 -3.69 -21.04
C LYS A 347 3.58 -4.42 -20.78
N GLY A 348 3.80 -5.58 -21.41
CA GLY A 348 5.03 -6.36 -21.34
C GLY A 348 5.18 -7.23 -20.09
N PHE A 349 4.07 -7.59 -19.42
CA PHE A 349 4.07 -8.59 -18.36
C PHE A 349 4.12 -10.01 -18.90
N ILE A 350 4.67 -10.94 -18.11
CA ILE A 350 4.80 -12.36 -18.45
C ILE A 350 4.05 -13.16 -17.41
N PHE A 351 3.26 -14.14 -17.82
CA PHE A 351 2.51 -14.99 -16.89
C PHE A 351 3.37 -16.09 -16.30
N GLY A 352 3.25 -16.30 -14.99
CA GLY A 352 3.94 -17.37 -14.27
C GLY A 352 4.14 -17.04 -12.79
N LYS A 353 4.91 -17.88 -12.10
CA LYS A 353 5.18 -17.75 -10.66
C LYS A 353 5.68 -16.35 -10.31
N PRO A 354 5.06 -15.70 -9.31
CA PRO A 354 5.39 -14.35 -8.92
C PRO A 354 6.72 -14.36 -8.16
N GLU A 355 7.57 -13.39 -8.45
CA GLU A 355 8.86 -13.23 -7.78
C GLU A 355 8.84 -11.98 -6.91
N SER A 356 9.53 -12.05 -5.78
CA SER A 356 9.84 -10.84 -5.02
C SER A 356 10.96 -10.06 -5.71
N PHE A 357 11.18 -8.83 -5.27
CA PHE A 357 12.26 -8.00 -5.74
C PHE A 357 13.59 -8.65 -5.43
N GLY A 358 14.50 -8.61 -6.39
CA GLY A 358 15.90 -8.98 -6.20
C GLY A 358 16.59 -8.15 -5.12
N SER A 359 17.83 -8.52 -4.80
CA SER A 359 18.64 -7.79 -3.82
C SER A 359 18.82 -6.33 -4.21
N LEU A 360 18.60 -5.41 -3.26
CA LEU A 360 18.90 -3.99 -3.43
C LEU A 360 20.21 -3.63 -2.71
N PRO A 361 21.01 -2.69 -3.23
CA PRO A 361 22.25 -2.28 -2.59
C PRO A 361 21.97 -1.67 -1.21
N PHE A 362 22.53 -2.28 -0.17
CA PHE A 362 22.46 -1.75 1.19
C PHE A 362 23.86 -1.51 1.76
N SER A 363 24.14 -0.26 2.14
CA SER A 363 25.30 0.07 2.95
C SER A 363 25.00 1.25 3.85
N ARG A 364 25.46 1.18 5.11
CA ARG A 364 25.40 2.30 6.06
C ARG A 364 26.17 3.51 5.53
N ILE A 365 27.23 3.28 4.76
CA ILE A 365 28.04 4.33 4.14
C ILE A 365 27.21 5.09 3.10
N TYR A 366 26.40 4.41 2.29
CA TYR A 366 25.54 5.07 1.31
C TYR A 366 24.56 6.04 1.97
N LEU A 367 23.96 5.63 3.10
CA LEU A 367 23.08 6.49 3.90
C LEU A 367 23.82 7.68 4.50
N LEU A 368 25.04 7.50 5.02
CA LEU A 368 25.87 8.61 5.52
C LEU A 368 26.23 9.61 4.41
N VAL A 369 26.56 9.13 3.21
CA VAL A 369 26.85 9.99 2.06
C VAL A 369 25.62 10.80 1.65
N ILE A 370 24.44 10.18 1.60
CA ILE A 370 23.18 10.90 1.32
C ILE A 370 22.87 11.92 2.43
N THR A 371 23.20 11.61 3.69
CA THR A 371 23.05 12.53 4.84
C THR A 371 23.83 13.82 4.65
N LEU A 372 25.04 13.76 4.06
CA LEU A 372 25.81 14.96 3.73
C LEU A 372 25.03 15.89 2.78
N ALA A 373 24.32 15.35 1.79
CA ALA A 373 23.52 16.18 0.89
C ALA A 373 22.32 16.83 1.59
N VAL A 374 21.62 16.11 2.47
CA VAL A 374 20.51 16.66 3.25
C VAL A 374 21.00 17.75 4.22
N ALA A 375 22.09 17.49 4.94
CA ALA A 375 22.72 18.46 5.83
C ALA A 375 23.22 19.68 5.04
N GLY A 376 23.87 19.47 3.89
CA GLY A 376 24.36 20.53 3.01
C GLY A 376 23.22 21.40 2.47
N GLY A 377 22.12 20.79 2.05
CA GLY A 377 20.90 21.50 1.62
C GLY A 377 20.29 22.34 2.74
N GLY A 378 20.24 21.79 3.96
CA GLY A 378 19.78 22.50 5.15
C GLY A 378 20.66 23.70 5.47
N MET A 379 21.97 23.49 5.59
CA MET A 379 22.96 24.57 5.82
C MET A 379 22.84 25.67 4.76
N LEU A 380 22.61 25.29 3.51
CA LEU A 380 22.44 26.21 2.39
C LEU A 380 21.14 27.03 2.50
N LEU A 381 20.03 26.42 2.93
CA LEU A 381 18.78 27.12 3.23
C LEU A 381 18.97 28.15 4.35
N PHE A 382 19.56 27.74 5.48
CA PHE A 382 19.85 28.63 6.61
C PHE A 382 20.75 29.79 6.20
N ARG A 383 21.73 29.56 5.32
CA ARG A 383 22.60 30.60 4.78
C ARG A 383 21.84 31.66 3.97
N ILE A 384 20.89 31.26 3.12
CA ILE A 384 20.09 32.20 2.29
C ILE A 384 19.23 33.11 3.17
N VAL A 385 18.79 32.59 4.31
CA VAL A 385 17.94 33.28 5.27
C VAL A 385 18.77 34.13 6.27
N GLY A 386 20.11 34.05 6.22
CA GLY A 386 21.00 34.83 7.08
C GLY A 386 21.29 34.21 8.46
N LEU A 387 21.00 32.92 8.64
CA LEU A 387 21.16 32.17 9.89
C LEU A 387 22.27 31.10 9.78
N GLU A 388 23.38 31.41 9.11
CA GLU A 388 24.41 30.44 8.73
C GLU A 388 25.04 29.68 9.90
N LYS A 389 25.23 30.33 11.07
CA LYS A 389 25.78 29.68 12.27
C LYS A 389 24.88 28.56 12.78
N TRP A 390 23.57 28.81 12.83
CA TRP A 390 22.58 27.79 13.22
C TRP A 390 22.50 26.68 12.18
N GLY A 391 22.60 27.01 10.90
CA GLY A 391 22.68 26.03 9.82
C GLY A 391 23.83 25.05 10.02
N LEU A 392 25.04 25.54 10.31
CA LEU A 392 26.21 24.71 10.57
C LEU A 392 26.01 23.79 11.78
N VAL A 393 25.57 24.36 12.91
CA VAL A 393 25.33 23.58 14.15
C VAL A 393 24.29 22.48 13.92
N LEU A 394 23.13 22.82 13.35
CA LEU A 394 22.06 21.86 13.11
C LEU A 394 22.44 20.81 12.06
N GLY A 395 23.22 21.18 11.04
CA GLY A 395 23.68 20.24 10.03
C GLY A 395 24.70 19.25 10.59
N VAL A 396 25.64 19.68 11.44
CA VAL A 396 26.59 18.79 12.12
C VAL A 396 25.86 17.88 13.11
N LEU A 397 24.96 18.43 13.93
CA LEU A 397 24.15 17.64 14.86
C LEU A 397 23.25 16.63 14.12
N GLY A 398 22.65 17.03 13.00
CA GLY A 398 21.84 16.13 12.17
C GLY A 398 22.67 14.99 11.58
N PHE A 399 23.89 15.27 11.11
CA PHE A 399 24.81 14.25 10.62
C PHE A 399 25.23 13.28 11.74
N LEU A 400 25.69 13.80 12.88
CA LEU A 400 26.10 12.98 14.02
C LEU A 400 24.95 12.17 14.60
N GLY A 401 23.75 12.76 14.72
CA GLY A 401 22.55 12.07 15.18
C GLY A 401 22.16 10.93 14.26
N THR A 402 22.24 11.14 12.94
CA THR A 402 22.00 10.07 11.96
C THR A 402 23.06 8.97 12.05
N ALA A 403 24.34 9.34 12.14
CA ALA A 403 25.43 8.38 12.31
C ALA A 403 25.25 7.54 13.60
N GLY A 404 24.83 8.17 14.70
CA GLY A 404 24.48 7.50 15.94
C GLY A 404 23.33 6.51 15.77
N LEU A 405 22.23 6.91 15.11
CA LEU A 405 21.10 6.03 14.82
C LEU A 405 21.51 4.82 13.96
N LEU A 406 22.37 5.03 12.97
CA LEU A 406 22.91 3.93 12.14
C LEU A 406 23.83 3.00 12.94
N PHE A 407 24.58 3.54 13.90
CA PHE A 407 25.48 2.76 14.77
C PHE A 407 24.69 1.83 15.71
N ILE A 408 23.62 2.34 16.34
CA ILE A 408 22.75 1.54 17.24
C ILE A 408 21.76 0.61 16.51
N GLY A 409 21.86 0.49 15.18
CA GLY A 409 21.00 -0.39 14.38
C GLY A 409 19.60 0.16 14.06
N GLN A 410 19.29 1.40 14.43
CA GLN A 410 17.99 2.05 14.18
C GLN A 410 17.89 2.64 12.75
N VAL A 411 18.21 1.81 11.75
CA VAL A 411 18.33 2.22 10.34
C VAL A 411 17.00 2.72 9.77
N GLY A 412 15.88 2.08 10.10
CA GLY A 412 14.55 2.49 9.63
C GLY A 412 14.17 3.89 10.09
N LEU A 413 14.45 4.22 11.36
CA LEU A 413 14.24 5.57 11.90
C LEU A 413 15.12 6.61 11.23
N ALA A 414 16.42 6.30 11.02
CA ALA A 414 17.34 7.19 10.32
C ALA A 414 16.85 7.51 8.89
N ARG A 415 16.47 6.49 8.12
CA ARG A 415 15.94 6.65 6.76
C ARG A 415 14.70 7.54 6.72
N LYS A 416 13.71 7.28 7.58
CA LYS A 416 12.47 8.08 7.66
C LYS A 416 12.74 9.52 8.06
N GLY A 417 13.60 9.75 9.06
CA GLY A 417 13.96 11.09 9.52
C GLY A 417 14.65 11.89 8.43
N LEU A 418 15.65 11.31 7.76
CA LEU A 418 16.35 11.95 6.65
C LEU A 418 15.44 12.22 5.45
N ALA A 419 14.58 11.26 5.11
CA ALA A 419 13.62 11.43 4.01
C ALA A 419 12.68 12.60 4.32
N LEU A 420 12.17 12.69 5.55
CA LEU A 420 11.35 13.81 6.00
C LEU A 420 12.09 15.16 5.90
N LEU A 421 13.36 15.21 6.31
CA LEU A 421 14.17 16.41 6.18
C LEU A 421 14.40 16.78 4.70
N ALA A 422 14.71 15.81 3.83
CA ALA A 422 14.90 16.04 2.41
C ALA A 422 13.64 16.61 1.74
N VAL A 423 12.47 16.02 2.00
CA VAL A 423 11.20 16.50 1.43
C VAL A 423 10.77 17.86 1.98
N ILE A 424 11.30 18.29 3.12
CA ILE A 424 11.05 19.62 3.67
C ILE A 424 12.04 20.66 3.14
N ILE A 425 13.33 20.36 3.22
CA ILE A 425 14.41 21.31 2.95
C ILE A 425 14.41 21.72 1.48
N PHE A 426 14.33 20.78 0.54
CA PHE A 426 14.56 21.07 -0.88
C PHE A 426 13.43 21.85 -1.56
N PRO A 427 12.14 21.55 -1.34
CA PRO A 427 11.06 22.43 -1.80
C PRO A 427 11.16 23.82 -1.18
N THR A 428 11.47 23.94 0.11
CA THR A 428 11.65 25.23 0.80
C THR A 428 12.81 26.02 0.22
N LEU A 429 13.95 25.36 -0.01
CA LEU A 429 15.14 25.90 -0.64
C LEU A 429 14.85 26.37 -2.07
N SER A 430 14.11 25.59 -2.86
CA SER A 430 13.79 25.93 -4.26
C SER A 430 13.08 27.27 -4.37
N VAL A 431 12.03 27.46 -3.57
CA VAL A 431 11.21 28.68 -3.58
C VAL A 431 12.00 29.84 -3.01
N THR A 432 12.68 29.62 -1.88
CA THR A 432 13.40 30.68 -1.17
C THR A 432 14.57 31.23 -1.97
N TRP A 433 15.25 30.37 -2.74
CA TRP A 433 16.37 30.73 -3.60
C TRP A 433 15.94 31.52 -4.84
N TYR A 434 14.89 31.07 -5.53
CA TYR A 434 14.55 31.60 -6.86
C TYR A 434 13.44 32.65 -6.86
N LEU A 435 12.53 32.66 -5.88
CA LEU A 435 11.46 33.64 -5.83
C LEU A 435 12.02 34.99 -5.35
N ARG A 436 11.88 35.98 -6.23
CA ARG A 436 12.37 37.36 -6.05
C ARG A 436 11.19 38.32 -5.89
N GLU A 437 11.44 39.48 -5.30
CA GLU A 437 10.44 40.55 -5.18
C GLU A 437 10.13 41.24 -6.52
N LYS A 438 11.14 41.32 -7.41
CA LYS A 438 10.99 41.99 -8.70
C LYS A 438 10.29 41.07 -9.71
N PRO A 439 9.31 41.59 -10.49
CA PRO A 439 8.69 40.85 -11.57
C PRO A 439 9.73 40.44 -12.62
N SER A 440 9.46 39.34 -13.32
CA SER A 440 10.31 38.81 -14.38
C SER A 440 9.53 38.68 -15.68
N GLY A 441 10.19 38.84 -16.82
CA GLY A 441 9.59 38.54 -18.12
C GLY A 441 9.24 37.06 -18.25
N VAL A 442 8.28 36.73 -19.12
CA VAL A 442 7.71 35.38 -19.26
C VAL A 442 8.77 34.29 -19.43
N ILE A 443 9.71 34.46 -20.36
CA ILE A 443 10.79 33.50 -20.63
C ILE A 443 11.66 33.28 -19.38
N LYS A 444 12.00 34.36 -18.67
CA LYS A 444 12.80 34.29 -17.45
C LYS A 444 12.05 33.57 -16.33
N SER A 445 10.73 33.75 -16.22
CA SER A 445 9.88 33.05 -15.25
C SER A 445 9.84 31.55 -15.51
N ILE A 446 9.78 31.12 -16.79
CA ILE A 446 9.87 29.70 -17.15
C ILE A 446 11.21 29.13 -16.67
N TRP A 447 12.33 29.82 -16.95
CA TRP A 447 13.65 29.37 -16.49
C TRP A 447 13.79 29.33 -14.97
N LEU A 448 13.22 30.31 -14.25
CA LEU A 448 13.20 30.30 -12.78
C LEU A 448 12.37 29.12 -12.26
N PHE A 449 11.24 28.83 -12.89
CA PHE A 449 10.39 27.70 -12.55
C PHE A 449 11.08 26.35 -12.79
N ILE A 450 11.75 26.16 -13.93
CA ILE A 450 12.54 24.96 -14.22
C ILE A 450 13.65 24.80 -13.18
N LYS A 451 14.40 25.87 -12.88
CA LYS A 451 15.48 25.83 -11.88
C LYS A 451 14.97 25.51 -10.46
N ALA A 452 13.83 26.06 -10.07
CA ALA A 452 13.19 25.72 -8.79
C ALA A 452 12.77 24.25 -8.76
N THR A 453 12.13 23.77 -9.83
CA THR A 453 11.73 22.37 -9.98
C THR A 453 12.93 21.43 -9.89
N LEU A 454 14.06 21.75 -10.53
CA LEU A 454 15.29 20.95 -10.43
C LEU A 454 15.82 20.88 -8.99
N VAL A 455 15.76 21.97 -8.22
CA VAL A 455 16.16 21.95 -6.80
C VAL A 455 15.20 21.12 -5.96
N SER A 456 13.89 21.18 -6.21
CA SER A 456 12.92 20.29 -5.54
C SER A 456 13.18 18.83 -5.88
N LEU A 457 13.48 18.52 -7.16
CA LEU A 457 13.81 17.17 -7.61
C LEU A 457 15.06 16.59 -6.95
N ILE A 458 16.02 17.41 -6.50
CA ILE A 458 17.12 16.92 -5.67
C ILE A 458 16.56 16.26 -4.39
N GLY A 459 15.61 16.89 -3.71
CA GLY A 459 14.93 16.30 -2.56
C GLY A 459 14.21 14.99 -2.90
N ALA A 460 13.61 14.92 -4.10
CA ALA A 460 12.99 13.70 -4.60
C ALA A 460 14.01 12.57 -4.81
N VAL A 461 15.11 12.83 -5.51
CA VAL A 461 16.19 11.85 -5.76
C VAL A 461 16.78 11.35 -4.44
N LEU A 462 17.10 12.25 -3.51
CA LEU A 462 17.60 11.87 -2.19
C LEU A 462 16.59 10.99 -1.43
N THR A 463 15.29 11.31 -1.51
CA THR A 463 14.22 10.51 -0.90
C THR A 463 14.14 9.11 -1.50
N VAL A 464 14.26 8.98 -2.84
CA VAL A 464 14.34 7.68 -3.52
C VAL A 464 15.52 6.86 -3.00
N GLY A 465 16.70 7.47 -2.87
CA GLY A 465 17.88 6.78 -2.33
C GLY A 465 17.72 6.35 -0.86
N LEU A 466 17.10 7.18 -0.02
CA LEU A 466 16.88 6.88 1.39
C LEU A 466 15.84 5.78 1.63
N LEU A 467 14.78 5.78 0.82
CA LEU A 467 13.67 4.82 0.90
C LEU A 467 13.82 3.64 -0.06
N GLY A 468 14.95 3.54 -0.77
CA GLY A 468 15.30 2.39 -1.63
C GLY A 468 15.61 1.15 -0.80
N ASP A 469 14.57 0.52 -0.24
CA ASP A 469 14.62 -0.76 0.47
C ASP A 469 13.26 -1.46 0.32
N LYS A 470 13.30 -2.78 0.19
CA LYS A 470 12.10 -3.61 -0.05
C LYS A 470 10.99 -3.35 0.97
N ALA A 471 11.32 -3.06 2.23
CA ALA A 471 10.32 -2.84 3.28
C ALA A 471 9.45 -1.60 2.99
N PHE A 472 10.05 -0.54 2.43
CA PHE A 472 9.28 0.65 2.05
C PHE A 472 8.55 0.44 0.73
N MET A 473 9.18 -0.22 -0.25
CA MET A 473 8.59 -0.52 -1.56
C MET A 473 7.33 -1.40 -1.44
N TYR A 474 7.38 -2.42 -0.58
CA TYR A 474 6.22 -3.26 -0.27
C TYR A 474 5.25 -2.67 0.75
N THR A 475 5.50 -1.46 1.24
CA THR A 475 4.68 -0.82 2.30
C THR A 475 4.63 -1.58 3.63
N LEU A 476 5.54 -2.53 3.87
CA LEU A 476 5.75 -3.18 5.18
C LEU A 476 6.13 -2.15 6.25
N ASP A 477 6.86 -1.11 5.83
CA ASP A 477 7.16 0.05 6.65
C ASP A 477 6.78 1.35 5.93
N GLN A 478 5.63 1.94 6.27
CA GLN A 478 5.12 3.12 5.57
C GLN A 478 5.82 4.41 6.03
N PHE A 479 6.09 5.30 5.06
CA PHE A 479 6.52 6.66 5.36
C PHE A 479 5.32 7.51 5.82
N MET A 480 5.09 7.56 7.14
CA MET A 480 4.00 8.36 7.74
C MET A 480 4.20 9.88 7.61
N GLY A 481 5.39 10.33 7.20
CA GLY A 481 5.76 11.74 7.06
C GLY A 481 5.08 12.47 5.90
N VAL A 482 4.32 11.78 5.03
CA VAL A 482 3.64 12.37 3.87
C VAL A 482 2.77 13.57 4.25
N LYS A 483 2.01 13.49 5.35
CA LYS A 483 1.15 14.60 5.79
C LYS A 483 1.97 15.80 6.24
N ILE A 484 3.03 15.56 7.00
CA ILE A 484 3.96 16.59 7.50
C ILE A 484 4.68 17.25 6.32
N ALA A 485 5.11 16.47 5.34
CA ALA A 485 5.79 16.93 4.14
C ALA A 485 4.95 17.90 3.30
N HIS A 486 3.63 17.84 3.38
CA HIS A 486 2.76 18.80 2.70
C HIS A 486 2.59 20.13 3.45
N LEU A 487 2.62 20.09 4.78
CA LEU A 487 2.32 21.25 5.61
C LEU A 487 3.56 22.07 5.93
N VAL A 488 4.63 21.43 6.40
CA VAL A 488 5.80 22.12 6.95
C VAL A 488 6.51 23.01 5.92
N PRO A 489 6.74 22.59 4.66
CA PRO A 489 7.40 23.47 3.70
C PRO A 489 6.61 24.74 3.41
N VAL A 490 5.28 24.61 3.31
CA VAL A 490 4.38 25.76 3.11
C VAL A 490 4.51 26.71 4.29
N MET A 491 4.43 26.21 5.53
CA MET A 491 4.59 27.01 6.75
C MET A 491 5.97 27.68 6.84
N LEU A 492 7.04 26.97 6.49
CA LEU A 492 8.40 27.52 6.47
C LEU A 492 8.55 28.62 5.42
N ILE A 493 7.98 28.44 4.23
CA ILE A 493 8.04 29.46 3.17
C ILE A 493 7.28 30.72 3.59
N ILE A 494 6.10 30.60 4.22
CA ILE A 494 5.40 31.74 4.81
C ILE A 494 6.30 32.43 5.82
N PHE A 495 6.85 31.67 6.76
CA PHE A 495 7.67 32.22 7.82
C PHE A 495 8.88 32.97 7.25
N ILE A 496 9.55 32.41 6.25
CA ILE A 496 10.72 33.04 5.61
C ILE A 496 10.33 34.33 4.88
N PHE A 497 9.30 34.30 4.03
CA PHE A 497 8.95 35.47 3.22
C PHE A 497 8.31 36.59 4.03
N TRP A 498 7.51 36.24 5.04
CA TRP A 498 6.77 37.21 5.83
C TRP A 498 7.55 37.75 7.04
N PHE A 499 8.38 36.93 7.71
CA PHE A 499 9.13 37.39 8.88
C PHE A 499 10.59 37.72 8.61
N LEU A 500 11.27 36.99 7.72
CA LEU A 500 12.73 37.07 7.58
C LEU A 500 13.17 37.91 6.39
N LYS A 501 12.39 37.94 5.29
CA LYS A 501 12.66 38.79 4.12
C LYS A 501 11.97 40.15 4.18
N ASP A 502 10.86 40.29 4.92
CA ASP A 502 10.19 41.58 5.10
C ASP A 502 11.00 42.50 6.04
N ARG A 503 11.55 43.58 5.48
CA ARG A 503 12.51 44.50 6.13
C ARG A 503 11.91 45.38 7.23
N GLY A 504 10.61 45.28 7.53
CA GLY A 504 9.89 46.13 8.49
C GLY A 504 10.11 45.89 10.00
N GLY A 505 11.18 45.24 10.45
CA GLY A 505 11.55 45.13 11.88
C GLY A 505 11.66 43.71 12.45
N LYS A 506 12.22 43.59 13.67
CA LYS A 506 12.53 42.30 14.34
C LYS A 506 11.29 41.38 14.39
N PRO A 507 11.40 40.09 14.01
CA PRO A 507 10.26 39.18 13.85
C PRO A 507 9.40 39.03 15.12
N TRP A 508 10.04 38.98 16.29
CA TRP A 508 9.37 38.93 17.59
C TRP A 508 8.47 40.14 17.89
N LYS A 509 8.86 41.34 17.47
CA LYS A 509 8.04 42.56 17.68
C LYS A 509 6.84 42.62 16.74
N LYS A 510 6.92 41.99 15.57
CA LYS A 510 5.77 41.86 14.64
C LYS A 510 4.76 40.84 15.14
N LEU A 511 5.22 39.72 15.70
CA LEU A 511 4.33 38.68 16.27
C LEU A 511 3.46 39.23 17.40
N LEU A 512 4.03 40.04 18.29
CA LEU A 512 3.29 40.72 19.35
C LEU A 512 2.28 41.74 18.78
N LYS A 513 2.68 42.52 17.77
CA LYS A 513 1.76 43.46 17.07
C LYS A 513 0.64 42.78 16.28
N LEU A 514 0.81 41.52 15.88
CA LEU A 514 -0.22 40.73 15.20
C LEU A 514 -1.35 40.32 16.14
N LEU A 515 -1.03 40.07 17.41
CA LEU A 515 -2.04 39.79 18.44
C LEU A 515 -2.89 41.04 18.73
N ASP A 516 -2.33 42.22 18.54
CA ASP A 516 -3.01 43.52 18.73
C ASP A 516 -3.67 44.08 17.46
N TYR A 517 -3.59 43.37 16.31
CA TYR A 517 -4.11 43.88 15.05
C TYR A 517 -5.63 43.62 14.93
N PRO A 518 -6.46 44.64 14.62
CA PRO A 518 -7.89 44.43 14.46
C PRO A 518 -8.15 43.57 13.22
N VAL A 519 -8.44 42.29 13.43
CA VAL A 519 -8.71 41.36 12.35
C VAL A 519 -10.08 41.70 11.76
N THR A 520 -10.10 42.29 10.57
CA THR A 520 -11.34 42.57 9.86
C THR A 520 -12.02 41.25 9.49
N VAL A 521 -13.35 41.15 9.62
CA VAL A 521 -14.12 39.90 9.36
C VAL A 521 -13.79 39.30 8.00
N LYS A 522 -13.49 40.13 6.98
CA LYS A 522 -13.06 39.70 5.64
C LYS A 522 -11.80 38.82 5.67
N TYR A 523 -10.80 39.15 6.50
CA TYR A 523 -9.59 38.35 6.62
C TYR A 523 -9.84 37.04 7.39
N VAL A 524 -10.71 37.06 8.42
CA VAL A 524 -11.11 35.83 9.14
C VAL A 524 -11.82 34.87 8.20
N VAL A 525 -12.76 35.36 7.38
CA VAL A 525 -13.48 34.55 6.39
C VAL A 525 -12.52 33.99 5.34
N LEU A 526 -11.62 34.81 4.80
CA LEU A 526 -10.61 34.36 3.82
C LEU A 526 -9.70 33.26 4.40
N LEU A 527 -9.24 33.45 5.64
CA LEU A 527 -8.36 32.50 6.34
C LEU A 527 -9.11 31.22 6.69
N GLY A 528 -10.39 31.32 7.07
CA GLY A 528 -11.28 30.18 7.26
C GLY A 528 -11.51 29.37 5.99
N VAL A 529 -11.81 30.02 4.87
CA VAL A 529 -11.95 29.36 3.55
C VAL A 529 -10.64 28.69 3.15
N LEU A 530 -9.51 29.37 3.30
CA LEU A 530 -8.20 28.82 3.00
C LEU A 530 -7.86 27.61 3.88
N ALA A 531 -8.18 27.67 5.18
CA ALA A 531 -8.00 26.56 6.11
C ALA A 531 -8.86 25.35 5.71
N VAL A 532 -10.12 25.58 5.31
CA VAL A 532 -10.99 24.51 4.77
C VAL A 532 -10.42 23.91 3.50
N VAL A 533 -9.95 24.74 2.55
CA VAL A 533 -9.32 24.26 1.31
C VAL A 533 -8.07 23.43 1.61
N LEU A 534 -7.22 23.88 2.54
CA LEU A 534 -6.01 23.16 2.95
C LEU A 534 -6.36 21.85 3.69
N LEU A 535 -7.41 21.86 4.51
CA LEU A 535 -7.88 20.69 5.25
C LEU A 535 -8.48 19.64 4.32
N VAL A 536 -9.35 20.05 3.39
CA VAL A 536 -9.88 19.18 2.33
C VAL A 536 -8.73 18.64 1.47
N TYR A 537 -7.74 19.47 1.15
CA TYR A 537 -6.54 19.05 0.44
C TYR A 537 -5.77 17.95 1.19
N ILE A 538 -5.51 18.14 2.49
CA ILE A 538 -4.80 17.15 3.32
C ILE A 538 -5.62 15.87 3.50
N MET A 539 -6.94 15.98 3.68
CA MET A 539 -7.82 14.81 3.80
C MET A 539 -7.90 14.01 2.52
N ARG A 540 -7.83 14.66 1.35
CA ARG A 540 -7.77 13.97 0.05
C ARG A 540 -6.38 13.42 -0.29
N THR A 541 -5.32 13.83 0.42
CA THR A 541 -3.99 13.22 0.24
C THR A 541 -3.89 11.90 1.01
N GLY A 542 -3.90 10.79 0.27
CA GLY A 542 -3.63 9.45 0.81
C GLY A 542 -4.83 8.52 0.88
N ASN A 543 -6.04 8.97 0.52
CA ASN A 543 -7.24 8.12 0.49
C ASN A 543 -7.80 8.04 -0.94
N GLU A 544 -7.84 6.83 -1.50
CA GLU A 544 -8.41 6.55 -2.84
C GLU A 544 -9.95 6.56 -2.86
N ASN A 545 -10.60 6.51 -1.68
CA ASN A 545 -12.05 6.29 -1.55
C ASN A 545 -12.90 7.57 -1.46
N ALA A 546 -12.38 8.74 -1.85
CA ALA A 546 -13.22 9.95 -1.91
C ALA A 546 -14.07 9.91 -3.18
N ALA A 547 -15.39 10.00 -3.05
CA ALA A 547 -16.34 10.05 -4.18
C ALA A 547 -15.86 11.03 -5.26
N VAL A 548 -15.40 10.49 -6.39
CA VAL A 548 -14.90 11.24 -7.54
C VAL A 548 -16.07 11.47 -8.48
N SER A 549 -16.24 12.71 -8.97
CA SER A 549 -17.30 12.98 -9.94
C SER A 549 -17.08 12.19 -11.25
N ALA A 550 -18.15 11.80 -11.93
CA ALA A 550 -18.07 11.07 -13.20
C ALA A 550 -17.25 11.84 -14.26
N TRP A 551 -17.34 13.17 -14.26
CA TRP A 551 -16.52 14.04 -15.11
C TRP A 551 -15.03 13.98 -14.78
N GLU A 552 -14.68 13.98 -13.49
CA GLU A 552 -13.29 13.84 -13.10
C GLU A 552 -12.76 12.47 -13.55
N LEU A 553 -13.51 11.37 -13.33
CA LEU A 553 -13.21 10.02 -13.82
C LEU A 553 -12.97 9.95 -15.33
N ALA A 554 -13.85 10.55 -16.14
CA ALA A 554 -13.70 10.61 -17.59
C ALA A 554 -12.46 11.40 -18.03
N LEU A 555 -12.16 12.52 -17.35
CA LEU A 555 -10.90 13.25 -17.58
C LEU A 555 -9.69 12.39 -17.20
N ARG A 556 -9.75 11.59 -16.12
CA ARG A 556 -8.66 10.68 -15.74
C ARG A 556 -8.39 9.65 -16.84
N ALA A 557 -9.45 9.03 -17.34
CA ALA A 557 -9.37 8.02 -18.41
C ALA A 557 -8.71 8.61 -19.66
N ARG A 558 -9.24 9.73 -20.18
CA ARG A 558 -8.69 10.40 -21.37
C ARG A 558 -7.23 10.83 -21.21
N LEU A 559 -6.84 11.31 -20.03
CA LEU A 559 -5.44 11.67 -19.76
C LEU A 559 -4.53 10.44 -19.73
N THR A 560 -5.05 9.28 -19.30
CA THR A 560 -4.29 8.04 -19.26
C THR A 560 -4.08 7.51 -20.68
N ASP A 561 -5.12 7.52 -21.51
CA ASP A 561 -5.05 7.09 -22.91
C ASP A 561 -4.07 7.95 -23.72
N LEU A 562 -4.08 9.27 -23.50
CA LEU A 562 -3.22 10.20 -24.24
C LEU A 562 -1.76 10.22 -23.77
N LEU A 563 -1.52 10.04 -22.46
CA LEU A 563 -0.20 10.30 -21.86
C LEU A 563 0.50 9.04 -21.32
N ALA A 564 -0.12 7.87 -21.45
CA ALA A 564 0.23 6.58 -20.86
C ALA A 564 0.23 6.56 -19.31
N VAL A 565 0.78 7.61 -18.67
CA VAL A 565 0.79 7.81 -17.23
C VAL A 565 0.21 9.17 -16.90
N ARG A 566 -0.87 9.15 -16.12
CA ARG A 566 -1.58 10.37 -15.74
C ARG A 566 -0.79 11.22 -14.75
N PRO A 567 -0.64 12.54 -14.99
CA PRO A 567 -0.07 13.46 -14.02
C PRO A 567 -1.03 13.76 -12.86
N ARG A 568 -0.50 14.16 -11.70
CA ARG A 568 -1.34 14.56 -10.57
C ARG A 568 -2.07 15.86 -10.88
N THR A 569 -3.41 15.82 -10.85
CA THR A 569 -4.26 16.99 -11.18
C THR A 569 -3.88 18.24 -10.42
N LYS A 570 -3.60 18.11 -9.11
CA LYS A 570 -3.21 19.23 -8.25
C LYS A 570 -1.92 19.92 -8.68
N GLU A 571 -0.99 19.19 -9.30
CA GLU A 571 0.30 19.70 -9.74
C GLU A 571 0.14 20.55 -10.99
N PHE A 572 -0.38 19.95 -12.07
CA PHE A 572 -0.45 20.63 -13.37
C PHE A 572 -1.58 21.65 -13.47
N LEU A 573 -2.71 21.44 -12.78
CA LEU A 573 -3.88 22.31 -12.90
C LEU A 573 -3.79 23.56 -12.01
N ILE A 574 -3.11 23.44 -10.85
CA ILE A 574 -3.12 24.49 -9.82
C ILE A 574 -1.69 24.88 -9.41
N GLY A 575 -0.91 23.95 -8.88
CA GLY A 575 0.39 24.26 -8.27
C GLY A 575 1.39 24.88 -9.25
N HIS A 576 1.70 24.20 -10.35
CA HIS A 576 2.67 24.67 -11.34
C HIS A 576 2.25 25.96 -12.05
N PRO A 577 0.99 26.12 -12.52
CA PRO A 577 0.54 27.37 -13.13
C PRO A 577 0.67 28.57 -12.20
N LEU A 578 0.25 28.44 -10.94
CA LEU A 578 0.35 29.52 -9.96
C LEU A 578 1.80 29.82 -9.57
N MET A 579 2.65 28.81 -9.50
CA MET A 579 4.08 29.01 -9.26
C MET A 579 4.77 29.77 -10.39
N LEU A 580 4.43 29.45 -11.65
CA LEU A 580 4.92 30.20 -12.80
C LEU A 580 4.43 31.66 -12.78
N LEU A 581 3.15 31.87 -12.42
CA LEU A 581 2.58 33.21 -12.23
C LEU A 581 3.32 33.98 -11.12
N MET A 582 3.65 33.33 -9.99
CA MET A 582 4.40 33.97 -8.90
C MET A 582 5.80 34.41 -9.34
N PHE A 583 6.50 33.61 -10.15
CA PHE A 583 7.80 34.03 -10.72
C PHE A 583 7.67 35.21 -11.69
N TYR A 584 6.56 35.30 -12.43
CA TYR A 584 6.26 36.42 -13.31
C TYR A 584 5.94 37.71 -12.55
N LEU A 585 5.04 37.65 -11.56
CA LEU A 585 4.61 38.82 -10.77
C LEU A 585 5.69 39.32 -9.80
N GLY A 586 6.56 38.43 -9.32
CA GLY A 586 7.42 38.69 -8.18
C GLY A 586 6.64 38.67 -6.86
N TYR A 587 7.34 38.38 -5.77
CA TYR A 587 6.72 38.32 -4.45
C TYR A 587 6.38 39.73 -3.91
N ARG A 588 5.16 39.85 -3.39
CA ARG A 588 4.65 40.97 -2.57
C ARG A 588 3.70 40.40 -1.53
N ASP A 589 3.54 41.05 -0.38
CA ASP A 589 2.73 40.50 0.73
C ASP A 589 1.27 40.24 0.34
N LYS A 590 0.70 41.04 -0.56
CA LYS A 590 -0.65 40.81 -1.11
C LYS A 590 -0.80 39.50 -1.91
N TYR A 591 0.31 38.92 -2.38
CA TYR A 591 0.34 37.65 -3.10
C TYR A 591 0.63 36.46 -2.20
N LEU A 592 0.71 36.64 -0.88
CA LEU A 592 0.92 35.56 0.07
C LEU A 592 -0.09 34.41 -0.10
N PRO A 593 -1.43 34.64 -0.25
CA PRO A 593 -2.37 33.54 -0.47
C PRO A 593 -2.11 32.76 -1.76
N VAL A 594 -1.66 33.43 -2.83
CA VAL A 594 -1.30 32.80 -4.11
C VAL A 594 -0.03 31.96 -3.94
N LEU A 595 0.96 32.46 -3.18
CA LEU A 595 2.18 31.73 -2.88
C LEU A 595 1.89 30.43 -2.13
N LEU A 596 0.95 30.42 -1.18
CA LEU A 596 0.57 29.22 -0.43
C LEU A 596 0.16 28.07 -1.35
N VAL A 597 -0.70 28.37 -2.31
CA VAL A 597 -1.21 27.38 -3.25
C VAL A 597 -0.15 27.03 -4.31
N ALA A 598 0.64 28.01 -4.76
CA ALA A 598 1.72 27.79 -5.71
C ALA A 598 2.80 26.82 -5.18
N VAL A 599 3.15 26.93 -3.90
CA VAL A 599 4.15 26.07 -3.25
C VAL A 599 3.75 24.60 -3.28
N ILE A 600 2.44 24.30 -3.26
CA ILE A 600 1.93 22.93 -3.34
C ILE A 600 2.48 22.21 -4.57
N GLY A 601 2.69 22.90 -5.70
CA GLY A 601 3.29 22.30 -6.89
C GLY A 601 4.70 21.76 -6.64
N GLN A 602 5.55 22.53 -5.97
CA GLN A 602 6.93 22.12 -5.67
C GLN A 602 6.99 21.01 -4.60
N VAL A 603 6.14 21.11 -3.59
CA VAL A 603 6.04 20.11 -2.52
C VAL A 603 5.49 18.79 -3.05
N SER A 604 4.48 18.85 -3.93
CA SER A 604 3.85 17.65 -4.48
C SER A 604 4.77 16.88 -5.41
N ILE A 605 5.67 17.54 -6.16
CA ILE A 605 6.72 16.86 -6.94
C ILE A 605 7.51 15.93 -6.04
N VAL A 606 8.04 16.44 -4.93
CA VAL A 606 8.86 15.62 -4.03
C VAL A 606 8.04 14.53 -3.37
N ASN A 607 6.79 14.84 -3.00
CA ASN A 607 5.88 13.86 -2.46
C ASN A 607 5.54 12.73 -3.45
N THR A 608 5.57 12.97 -4.76
CA THR A 608 5.42 11.90 -5.77
C THR A 608 6.41 10.77 -5.57
N PHE A 609 7.65 11.10 -5.21
CA PHE A 609 8.69 10.10 -4.98
C PHE A 609 8.72 9.54 -3.56
N ALA A 610 8.03 10.18 -2.61
CA ALA A 610 7.82 9.64 -1.26
C ALA A 610 6.82 8.45 -1.25
N HIS A 611 5.96 8.34 -2.27
CA HIS A 611 5.11 7.16 -2.49
C HIS A 611 5.90 6.07 -3.21
N ILE A 612 6.85 5.49 -2.49
CA ILE A 612 7.88 4.59 -3.01
C ILE A 612 7.36 3.24 -3.53
N HIS A 613 6.10 2.88 -3.28
CA HIS A 613 5.46 1.67 -3.82
C HIS A 613 5.12 1.81 -5.32
N THR A 614 5.03 3.05 -5.84
CA THR A 614 4.88 3.27 -7.28
C THR A 614 6.24 3.09 -7.95
N PRO A 615 6.33 2.34 -9.07
CA PRO A 615 7.58 2.19 -9.80
C PRO A 615 8.22 3.55 -10.16
N LEU A 616 9.55 3.61 -10.14
CA LEU A 616 10.29 4.86 -10.28
C LEU A 616 10.04 5.51 -11.65
N LEU A 617 9.98 4.72 -12.73
CA LEU A 617 9.72 5.21 -14.08
C LEU A 617 8.33 5.84 -14.19
N ILE A 618 7.30 5.21 -13.60
CA ILE A 618 5.94 5.75 -13.57
C ILE A 618 5.91 7.08 -12.82
N SER A 619 6.61 7.18 -11.70
CA SER A 619 6.73 8.43 -10.93
C SER A 619 7.43 9.55 -11.73
N LEU A 620 8.48 9.21 -12.49
CA LEU A 620 9.18 10.14 -13.38
C LEU A 620 8.27 10.64 -14.52
N MET A 621 7.56 9.74 -15.21
CA MET A 621 6.62 10.09 -16.27
C MET A 621 5.50 10.99 -15.75
N ARG A 622 4.95 10.67 -14.57
CA ARG A 622 3.93 11.49 -13.89
C ARG A 622 4.43 12.92 -13.60
N ALA A 623 5.66 13.06 -13.08
CA ALA A 623 6.25 14.36 -12.80
C ALA A 623 6.56 15.15 -14.08
N PHE A 624 7.09 14.48 -15.12
CA PHE A 624 7.34 15.08 -16.43
C PHE A 624 6.05 15.59 -17.06
N ASN A 625 5.01 14.74 -17.11
CA ASN A 625 3.70 15.10 -17.65
C ASN A 625 3.06 16.26 -16.88
N GLY A 626 3.23 16.29 -15.56
CA GLY A 626 2.76 17.39 -14.72
C GLY A 626 3.46 18.72 -15.05
N LEU A 627 4.77 18.67 -15.30
CA LEU A 627 5.59 19.86 -15.52
C LEU A 627 5.23 20.59 -16.82
N TRP A 628 5.21 19.90 -17.96
CA TRP A 628 4.99 20.55 -19.25
C TRP A 628 3.55 21.08 -19.40
N LEU A 629 2.55 20.31 -18.95
CA LEU A 629 1.16 20.76 -18.88
C LEU A 629 1.01 21.96 -17.95
N GLY A 630 1.70 21.93 -16.80
CA GLY A 630 1.72 23.04 -15.85
C GLY A 630 2.32 24.32 -16.43
N ILE A 631 3.35 24.21 -17.28
CA ILE A 631 3.93 25.36 -18.00
C ILE A 631 2.90 25.93 -18.99
N ILE A 632 2.26 25.09 -19.80
CA ILE A 632 1.26 25.54 -20.78
C ILE A 632 0.12 26.29 -20.08
N LEU A 633 -0.47 25.69 -19.04
CA LEU A 633 -1.55 26.32 -18.28
C LEU A 633 -1.09 27.58 -17.53
N GLY A 634 0.14 27.60 -17.03
CA GLY A 634 0.74 28.80 -16.42
C GLY A 634 0.91 29.94 -17.42
N LEU A 635 1.26 29.65 -18.68
CA LEU A 635 1.35 30.65 -19.74
C LEU A 635 -0.02 31.22 -20.10
N VAL A 636 -1.05 30.35 -20.20
CA VAL A 636 -2.44 30.78 -20.37
C VAL A 636 -2.86 31.70 -19.22
N LEU A 637 -2.56 31.32 -17.97
CA LEU A 637 -2.89 32.11 -16.79
C LEU A 637 -2.20 33.49 -16.79
N ILE A 638 -0.93 33.56 -17.19
CA ILE A 638 -0.22 34.85 -17.37
C ILE A 638 -0.87 35.68 -18.48
N GLY A 639 -1.31 35.07 -19.58
CA GLY A 639 -2.05 35.73 -20.65
C GLY A 639 -3.37 36.34 -20.15
N VAL A 640 -4.18 35.55 -19.45
CA VAL A 640 -5.43 36.00 -18.82
C VAL A 640 -5.18 37.15 -17.85
N TYR A 641 -4.14 37.05 -17.02
CA TYR A 641 -3.76 38.11 -16.08
C TYR A 641 -3.40 39.43 -16.80
N LYS A 642 -2.64 39.36 -17.90
CA LYS A 642 -2.29 40.55 -18.71
C LYS A 642 -3.52 41.20 -19.32
N VAL A 643 -4.41 40.41 -19.93
CA VAL A 643 -5.65 40.92 -20.54
C VAL A 643 -6.55 41.55 -19.48
N GLY A 644 -6.76 40.88 -18.35
CA GLY A 644 -7.54 41.41 -17.24
C GLY A 644 -6.99 42.72 -16.69
N LYS A 645 -5.66 42.86 -16.61
CA LYS A 645 -5.01 44.11 -16.21
C LYS A 645 -5.30 45.25 -17.20
N ILE A 646 -5.21 44.99 -18.51
CA ILE A 646 -5.50 45.98 -19.55
C ILE A 646 -6.98 46.42 -19.48
N ILE A 647 -7.91 45.48 -19.30
CA ILE A 647 -9.34 45.79 -19.19
C ILE A 647 -9.62 46.62 -17.95
N MET A 648 -9.02 46.28 -16.81
CA MET A 648 -9.21 47.02 -15.55
C MET A 648 -8.61 48.44 -15.62
N GLU A 649 -7.44 48.59 -16.23
CA GLU A 649 -6.83 49.91 -16.48
C GLU A 649 -7.72 50.77 -17.40
N LYS A 650 -8.30 50.18 -18.46
CA LYS A 650 -9.27 50.87 -19.34
C LYS A 650 -10.56 51.23 -18.61
N TRP A 651 -11.09 50.35 -17.77
CA TRP A 651 -12.33 50.59 -17.03
C TRP A 651 -12.15 51.68 -15.97
N GLN A 652 -11.03 51.70 -15.25
CA GLN A 652 -10.70 52.78 -14.30
C GLN A 652 -10.52 54.15 -14.98
N LEU A 653 -9.95 54.18 -16.19
CA LEU A 653 -9.84 55.40 -16.99
C LEU A 653 -11.20 55.90 -17.51
N THR A 654 -12.19 55.01 -17.64
CA THR A 654 -13.55 55.34 -18.10
C THR A 654 -14.46 55.79 -16.95
N MET A 655 -14.19 55.36 -15.71
CA MET A 655 -14.92 55.77 -14.49
C MET A 655 -14.38 57.07 -13.87
N ASN A 656 -13.14 57.45 -14.19
CA ASN A 656 -12.52 58.72 -13.79
C ASN A 656 -12.69 59.84 -14.82
N LYS A 657 -13.38 59.57 -15.94
CA LYS A 657 -13.91 60.56 -16.87
C LYS A 657 -15.40 60.67 -16.63
#